data_AF-A0A0Q5L970-F1
#
_entry.id   AF-A0A0Q5L970-F1
#
_cell.length_a   1.000
_cell.length_b   1.000
_cell.length_c   1.000
_cell.angle_alpha   90.00
_cell.angle_beta   90.00
_cell.angle_gamma   90.00
#
_symmetry.space_group_name_H-M   'P 1'
#
loop_
_entity.id
_entity.type
_entity.pdbx_description
1 polymer ?
#
loop_
_entity_poly.entity_id
_entity_poly.type
_entity_poly.pdbx_seq_one_letter_code
_entity_poly.pdbx_strand_id
1 'polypeptide(L)'
;MPADQASAGVAAWSEPLVVDTYLPGEPDRYPAFLDSRVYQGSSGRVFPLPFHERIEAEKRPHAWDAVHLENEWLRLVVLPQLGGRIHVAYDKSADYDIFYRNNVVKPALVGLAGPWISGGVEFNWPQHHRPATFLPTDVSIEREADGAVTVWCSDHDPFARMKGMHGIRLRPGSSLIEARVRLFNRSDETQTFLWWANVAAAVNDDYQSFFPTDVRHVADHAKRAVVDFPRVAGEYYGVDYPARVDADHPDGDRLDWYRNIPVPTSYMVTHTDDDFFGGYDHGRRAGFVHWADRAISPGKKQWTWGDAPFGWAWDDNLTDGDGPYVELMAGVYTDNQPDFSFLTPGETKTFSQFWYPITEIGPAHQATRDAALRVDLPEEGPAVLRVGLAVTHAHPAVDVVVRGRDGRVLDQHRVAVAPGSPAVLDRPLPEGTVLDDVLVEARAEGRVLVAVDGRSVAAQLDAEAGADGTDGTGTVDAPAAAVAPPAPADVATVDELFLVGQYLQQYRHATRSPEPYWREALRRDPGDVRVNVALATLLHDSARWGEALDLLRTAVTRQLAWAPNPADGEPLYRLGLALTRLGRGAEAQEALAKSAWNAAWAGPASLARARLLGRSDPAAAEQLLRAVLRRDADNLQARDLLVLTLRDLDRREEADDLLHETLALDPLDQWARHLAGRVLSDDSPTLLDVALEYGSAGYLDEALSVLDLAQAQLPRAAQGQVNVGPLLGYHRASLLARAGRTAEARRALVSLHAVDATRCLPSRLDDVTVLLEAVRVVPADGLAWSLLGSWYYAHGRGADAADAWRRALQGDLDDAQAAVVERNLGVAAYNVAHDPEAAAEHYAAARQLRPDDSRLLFESDQLAERRGVPAAERLDALERQSALVLERDDLSVVRARLLTAVGRHDDALAAVRARRFQPWEGGEGQVLGAWEAASLAAAREALAAGDADTAHDHVVAALEPPTTLGEARHPLQTTAELHLALGDALAARGDDDAARWAWRQAADATGDFAGMAAQAFTERSAASVTALTRLGADDEARALLRRFDAFVDELAATPAEVDYFATSLPTMLLFQDDPQQGRDAEVTRLRHVVAELWTGLGHEPSPVDPTTPDPTAPAVTSGDDAGRP
;
A
#
# COMPACT_ATOMS: atom_id res chain seq x y z
N MET A 1 -32.92 -11.13 -7.72
CA MET A 1 -32.91 -11.06 -9.19
C MET A 1 -34.23 -10.49 -9.71
N PRO A 2 -34.20 -9.42 -10.52
CA PRO A 2 -35.36 -8.86 -11.22
C PRO A 2 -36.02 -9.86 -12.20
N ALA A 3 -37.33 -9.75 -12.40
CA ALA A 3 -38.09 -10.70 -13.21
C ALA A 3 -37.70 -10.69 -14.70
N ASP A 4 -37.27 -9.54 -15.23
CA ASP A 4 -36.78 -9.37 -16.61
C ASP A 4 -35.41 -10.02 -16.85
N GLN A 5 -34.66 -10.31 -15.79
CA GLN A 5 -33.36 -10.97 -15.86
C GLN A 5 -33.47 -12.50 -15.68
N ALA A 6 -34.64 -13.02 -15.27
CA ALA A 6 -34.77 -14.42 -14.82
C ALA A 6 -34.52 -15.49 -15.89
N SER A 7 -34.64 -15.13 -17.17
CA SER A 7 -34.35 -16.04 -18.29
C SER A 7 -32.97 -15.83 -18.92
N ALA A 8 -32.17 -14.88 -18.42
CA ALA A 8 -30.83 -14.63 -18.94
C ALA A 8 -29.86 -15.73 -18.47
N GLY A 9 -28.92 -16.14 -19.33
CA GLY A 9 -27.85 -17.07 -18.95
C GLY A 9 -26.90 -16.48 -17.90
N VAL A 10 -26.77 -15.15 -17.89
CA VAL A 10 -26.18 -14.34 -16.82
C VAL A 10 -27.07 -13.12 -16.62
N ALA A 11 -27.62 -12.97 -15.41
CA ALA A 11 -28.34 -11.80 -14.98
C ALA A 11 -27.37 -10.73 -14.49
N ALA A 12 -27.63 -9.46 -14.83
CA ALA A 12 -26.92 -8.34 -14.24
C ALA A 12 -27.81 -7.10 -14.13
N TRP A 13 -27.77 -6.43 -12.98
CA TRP A 13 -28.58 -5.25 -12.69
C TRP A 13 -27.96 -4.38 -11.60
N SER A 14 -28.33 -3.10 -11.58
CA SER A 14 -27.98 -2.17 -10.51
C SER A 14 -29.11 -2.11 -9.49
N GLU A 15 -28.78 -2.37 -8.22
CA GLU A 15 -29.71 -2.28 -7.09
C GLU A 15 -28.90 -2.00 -5.83
N PRO A 16 -29.19 -0.94 -5.06
CA PRO A 16 -28.42 -0.60 -3.88
C PRO A 16 -28.37 -1.75 -2.85
N LEU A 17 -27.21 -1.95 -2.25
CA LEU A 17 -27.02 -2.86 -1.13
C LEU A 17 -26.99 -2.06 0.18
N VAL A 18 -27.94 -2.33 1.08
CA VAL A 18 -27.93 -1.71 2.41
C VAL A 18 -27.04 -2.53 3.32
N VAL A 19 -25.94 -1.93 3.77
CA VAL A 19 -24.99 -2.52 4.71
C VAL A 19 -24.80 -1.56 5.87
N ASP A 20 -24.81 -2.08 7.11
CA ASP A 20 -24.42 -1.26 8.25
C ASP A 20 -22.98 -0.78 8.04
N THR A 21 -22.75 0.51 8.23
CA THR A 21 -21.48 1.15 7.86
C THR A 21 -21.04 2.11 8.94
N TYR A 22 -19.78 1.98 9.37
CA TYR A 22 -19.05 3.02 10.10
C TYR A 22 -18.41 3.94 9.05
N LEU A 23 -18.99 5.10 8.80
CA LEU A 23 -18.50 5.96 7.72
C LEU A 23 -17.20 6.65 8.13
N PRO A 24 -16.29 6.95 7.19
CA PRO A 24 -15.22 7.89 7.45
C PRO A 24 -15.78 9.23 7.93
N GLY A 25 -15.12 9.85 8.90
CA GLY A 25 -15.39 11.24 9.28
C GLY A 25 -14.95 12.21 8.20
N GLU A 26 -15.31 13.49 8.34
CA GLU A 26 -14.85 14.55 7.45
C GLU A 26 -13.31 14.53 7.33
N PRO A 27 -12.74 14.54 6.10
CA PRO A 27 -11.30 14.56 5.94
C PRO A 27 -10.70 15.86 6.47
N ASP A 28 -9.40 15.86 6.77
CA ASP A 28 -8.70 17.03 7.26
C ASP A 28 -8.80 18.17 6.22
N ARG A 29 -8.87 19.40 6.74
CA ARG A 29 -8.91 20.64 5.95
C ARG A 29 -7.51 21.10 5.54
N TYR A 30 -6.49 20.68 6.28
CA TYR A 30 -5.09 21.03 6.07
C TYR A 30 -4.44 20.01 5.13
N PRO A 31 -3.57 20.45 4.21
CA PRO A 31 -2.78 19.52 3.40
C PRO A 31 -1.90 18.61 4.26
N ALA A 32 -1.90 17.31 3.97
CA ALA A 32 -1.04 16.33 4.63
C ALA A 32 0.25 16.13 3.80
N PHE A 33 1.37 16.66 4.30
CA PHE A 33 2.70 16.51 3.69
C PHE A 33 3.44 15.32 4.31
N LEU A 34 3.08 14.11 3.88
CA LEU A 34 3.55 12.84 4.44
C LEU A 34 4.58 12.13 3.54
N ASP A 35 5.43 12.88 2.85
CA ASP A 35 6.33 12.33 1.82
C ASP A 35 7.35 11.32 2.38
N SER A 36 7.77 11.51 3.63
CA SER A 36 8.69 10.64 4.37
C SER A 36 7.98 9.52 5.15
N ARG A 37 6.65 9.43 5.10
CA ARG A 37 5.91 8.30 5.65
C ARG A 37 6.29 7.06 4.85
N VAL A 38 6.74 6.02 5.53
CA VAL A 38 6.94 4.70 4.94
C VAL A 38 5.60 3.98 4.94
N TYR A 39 5.14 3.60 3.76
CA TYR A 39 3.86 2.96 3.54
C TYR A 39 4.03 1.72 2.66
N GLN A 40 3.98 0.54 3.27
CA GLN A 40 4.19 -0.76 2.61
C GLN A 40 5.51 -0.79 1.80
N GLY A 41 6.59 -0.25 2.39
CA GLY A 41 7.92 -0.16 1.76
C GLY A 41 8.08 0.92 0.67
N SER A 42 7.02 1.68 0.36
CA SER A 42 7.00 2.78 -0.60
C SER A 42 6.68 4.10 0.10
N SER A 43 6.76 5.24 -0.61
CA SER A 43 6.31 6.54 -0.09
C SER A 43 4.82 6.53 0.23
N GLY A 44 4.48 6.98 1.44
CA GLY A 44 3.14 7.23 1.96
C GLY A 44 2.61 8.63 1.67
N ARG A 45 3.14 9.30 0.64
CA ARG A 45 2.65 10.60 0.16
C ARG A 45 1.15 10.53 -0.12
N VAL A 46 0.39 11.42 0.51
CA VAL A 46 -1.08 11.51 0.37
C VAL A 46 -1.50 12.66 -0.56
N PHE A 47 -0.73 13.75 -0.61
CA PHE A 47 -1.04 14.89 -1.47
C PHE A 47 -1.06 14.46 -2.96
N PRO A 48 -2.16 14.67 -3.71
CA PRO A 48 -3.16 15.74 -3.53
C PRO A 48 -4.51 15.28 -2.94
N LEU A 49 -4.58 14.15 -2.25
CA LEU A 49 -5.81 13.73 -1.58
C LEU A 49 -5.95 14.37 -0.19
N PRO A 50 -7.17 14.74 0.22
CA PRO A 50 -7.51 14.96 1.63
C PRO A 50 -7.29 13.68 2.45
N PHE A 51 -6.77 13.81 3.67
CA PHE A 51 -6.51 12.68 4.56
C PHE A 51 -7.63 12.53 5.60
N HIS A 52 -8.13 11.32 5.84
CA HIS A 52 -9.07 11.06 6.93
C HIS A 52 -8.35 10.58 8.17
N GLU A 53 -8.71 11.14 9.32
CA GLU A 53 -8.09 10.83 10.62
C GLU A 53 -9.05 10.22 11.62
N ARG A 54 -10.30 9.98 11.20
CA ARG A 54 -11.35 9.46 12.07
C ARG A 54 -12.35 8.65 11.29
N ILE A 55 -12.81 7.58 11.91
CA ILE A 55 -13.98 6.81 11.47
C ILE A 55 -15.11 7.08 12.48
N GLU A 56 -16.35 7.16 12.02
CA GLU A 56 -17.48 7.35 12.93
C GLU A 56 -17.59 6.15 13.90
N ALA A 57 -17.84 6.41 15.18
CA ALA A 57 -17.82 5.38 16.22
C ALA A 57 -19.06 4.48 16.23
N GLU A 58 -20.15 4.93 15.60
CA GLU A 58 -21.41 4.20 15.50
C GLU A 58 -21.70 3.88 14.04
N LYS A 59 -22.08 2.63 13.77
CA LYS A 59 -22.57 2.22 12.46
C LYS A 59 -24.00 2.70 12.22
N ARG A 60 -24.33 2.91 10.95
CA ARG A 60 -25.71 3.15 10.50
C ARG A 60 -25.99 2.40 9.20
N PRO A 61 -27.25 2.04 8.92
CA PRO A 61 -27.61 1.51 7.61
C PRO A 61 -27.22 2.51 6.52
N HIS A 62 -26.40 2.08 5.57
CA HIS A 62 -25.98 2.87 4.43
C HIS A 62 -26.31 2.13 3.14
N ALA A 63 -26.95 2.81 2.19
CA ALA A 63 -27.30 2.26 0.89
C ALA A 63 -26.15 2.51 -0.08
N TRP A 64 -25.33 1.49 -0.30
CA TRP A 64 -24.24 1.51 -1.27
C TRP A 64 -24.77 1.22 -2.67
N ASP A 65 -24.31 1.97 -3.68
CA ASP A 65 -24.52 1.59 -5.07
C ASP A 65 -23.87 0.23 -5.31
N ALA A 66 -24.64 -0.70 -5.87
CA ALA A 66 -24.18 -2.05 -6.12
C ALA A 66 -24.65 -2.56 -7.49
N VAL A 67 -23.77 -3.33 -8.13
CA VAL A 67 -24.08 -4.07 -9.36
C VAL A 67 -24.00 -5.56 -9.06
N HIS A 68 -25.10 -6.24 -9.31
CA HIS A 68 -25.25 -7.67 -9.06
C HIS A 68 -24.99 -8.43 -10.36
N LEU A 69 -24.23 -9.52 -10.31
CA LEU A 69 -24.11 -10.50 -11.39
C LEU A 69 -24.50 -11.88 -10.87
N GLU A 70 -25.33 -12.63 -11.59
CA GLU A 70 -25.75 -13.96 -11.16
C GLU A 70 -25.91 -14.89 -12.36
N ASN A 71 -25.37 -16.10 -12.28
CA ASN A 71 -25.64 -17.18 -13.23
C ASN A 71 -26.13 -18.42 -12.48
N GLU A 72 -26.13 -19.60 -13.09
CA GLU A 72 -26.61 -20.82 -12.42
C GLU A 72 -25.73 -21.29 -11.23
N TRP A 73 -24.46 -20.88 -11.16
CA TRP A 73 -23.49 -21.32 -10.16
C TRP A 73 -23.14 -20.24 -9.13
N LEU A 74 -22.94 -19.00 -9.57
CA LEU A 74 -22.41 -17.92 -8.76
C LEU A 74 -23.38 -16.74 -8.61
N ARG A 75 -23.28 -16.07 -7.47
CA ARG A 75 -23.79 -14.70 -7.27
C ARG A 75 -22.63 -13.79 -6.86
N LEU A 76 -22.44 -12.70 -7.59
CA LEU A 76 -21.44 -11.67 -7.31
C LEU A 76 -22.13 -10.33 -7.01
N VAL A 77 -21.51 -9.54 -6.14
CA VAL A 77 -21.89 -8.13 -5.91
C VAL A 77 -20.65 -7.27 -6.04
N VAL A 78 -20.68 -6.30 -6.94
CA VAL A 78 -19.64 -5.28 -7.13
C VAL A 78 -20.11 -3.98 -6.49
N LEU A 79 -19.23 -3.29 -5.75
CA LEU A 79 -19.52 -2.00 -5.11
C LEU A 79 -18.71 -0.86 -5.78
N PRO A 80 -19.27 -0.17 -6.79
CA PRO A 80 -18.57 0.92 -7.49
C PRO A 80 -18.09 2.05 -6.58
N GLN A 81 -18.86 2.40 -5.54
CA GLN A 81 -18.53 3.46 -4.57
C GLN A 81 -17.36 3.12 -3.64
N LEU A 82 -16.97 1.84 -3.57
CA LEU A 82 -15.83 1.35 -2.79
C LEU A 82 -14.77 0.79 -3.73
N GLY A 83 -14.49 1.55 -4.79
CA GLY A 83 -13.47 1.22 -5.76
C GLY A 83 -13.78 0.10 -6.73
N GLY A 84 -15.05 -0.27 -6.90
CA GLY A 84 -15.45 -1.34 -7.81
C GLY A 84 -15.01 -2.72 -7.33
N ARG A 85 -14.77 -2.91 -6.03
CA ARG A 85 -14.41 -4.22 -5.47
C ARG A 85 -15.52 -5.24 -5.66
N ILE A 86 -15.14 -6.52 -5.74
CA ILE A 86 -16.09 -7.63 -5.55
C ILE A 86 -16.34 -7.72 -4.04
N HIS A 87 -17.53 -7.37 -3.57
CA HIS A 87 -17.89 -7.45 -2.16
C HIS A 87 -18.42 -8.82 -1.77
N VAL A 88 -19.22 -9.44 -2.65
CA VAL A 88 -19.73 -10.81 -2.46
C VAL A 88 -19.31 -11.65 -3.65
N ALA A 89 -18.81 -12.84 -3.37
CA ALA A 89 -18.74 -13.93 -4.33
C ALA A 89 -19.22 -15.20 -3.65
N TYR A 90 -20.41 -15.66 -4.04
CA TYR A 90 -21.12 -16.75 -3.38
C TYR A 90 -21.33 -17.91 -4.34
N ASP A 91 -20.83 -19.09 -3.96
CA ASP A 91 -21.09 -20.35 -4.63
C ASP A 91 -22.41 -20.95 -4.13
N LYS A 92 -23.41 -20.90 -5.01
CA LYS A 92 -24.76 -21.39 -4.72
C LYS A 92 -24.83 -22.91 -4.63
N SER A 93 -23.85 -23.62 -5.18
CA SER A 93 -23.83 -25.08 -5.17
C SER A 93 -23.35 -25.66 -3.84
N ALA A 94 -22.54 -24.88 -3.10
CA ALA A 94 -21.94 -25.27 -1.83
C ALA A 94 -22.51 -24.52 -0.62
N ASP A 95 -23.34 -23.49 -0.84
CA ASP A 95 -23.74 -22.54 0.19
C ASP A 95 -22.51 -21.96 0.93
N TYR A 96 -21.61 -21.37 0.14
CA TYR A 96 -20.30 -20.92 0.58
C TYR A 96 -19.92 -19.60 -0.08
N ASP A 97 -19.54 -18.60 0.73
CA ASP A 97 -18.89 -17.39 0.22
C ASP A 97 -17.42 -17.72 -0.09
N ILE A 98 -17.07 -17.74 -1.38
CA ILE A 98 -15.72 -18.11 -1.83
C ILE A 98 -14.69 -17.05 -1.42
N PHE A 99 -15.13 -15.81 -1.24
CA PHE A 99 -14.35 -14.70 -0.72
C PHE A 99 -14.99 -14.21 0.57
N TYR A 100 -14.18 -13.76 1.54
CA TYR A 100 -14.63 -13.27 2.85
C TYR A 100 -15.66 -12.15 2.68
N ARG A 101 -16.92 -12.46 3.00
CA ARG A 101 -18.02 -11.52 2.98
C ARG A 101 -18.12 -10.84 4.34
N ASN A 102 -17.65 -9.60 4.41
CA ASN A 102 -17.87 -8.74 5.57
C ASN A 102 -19.31 -8.19 5.54
N ASN A 103 -20.12 -8.49 6.55
CA ASN A 103 -21.51 -8.06 6.66
C ASN A 103 -21.67 -6.65 7.24
N VAL A 104 -20.55 -5.99 7.56
CA VAL A 104 -20.46 -4.56 7.90
C VAL A 104 -19.41 -3.89 7.02
N VAL A 105 -19.56 -2.60 6.74
CA VAL A 105 -18.46 -1.80 6.19
C VAL A 105 -17.84 -1.02 7.36
N LYS A 106 -16.74 -1.53 7.88
CA LYS A 106 -16.02 -0.96 9.04
C LYS A 106 -14.57 -0.65 8.63
N PRO A 107 -14.30 0.57 8.16
CA PRO A 107 -12.97 0.98 7.79
C PRO A 107 -12.06 1.14 9.01
N ALA A 108 -10.78 0.81 8.85
CA ALA A 108 -9.70 1.18 9.76
C ALA A 108 -8.80 2.25 9.10
N LEU A 109 -8.04 2.99 9.91
CA LEU A 109 -7.14 4.07 9.44
C LEU A 109 -5.79 3.52 8.93
N VAL A 110 -5.84 2.54 8.02
CA VAL A 110 -4.70 1.81 7.43
C VAL A 110 -4.48 2.17 5.94
N GLY A 111 -5.48 2.72 5.27
CA GLY A 111 -5.40 3.12 3.86
C GLY A 111 -4.47 4.31 3.64
N LEU A 112 -4.00 4.50 2.41
CA LEU A 112 -3.09 5.60 2.07
C LEU A 112 -3.69 6.97 2.47
N ALA A 113 -4.97 7.18 2.15
CA ALA A 113 -5.74 8.38 2.52
C ALA A 113 -6.47 8.28 3.87
N GLY A 114 -6.21 7.24 4.67
CA GLY A 114 -6.88 6.95 5.94
C GLY A 114 -7.73 5.68 5.86
N PRO A 115 -8.94 5.70 5.28
CA PRO A 115 -9.89 4.59 5.43
C PRO A 115 -9.55 3.41 4.51
N TRP A 116 -9.48 2.21 5.07
CA TRP A 116 -9.36 0.94 4.35
C TRP A 116 -10.31 -0.12 4.92
N ILE A 117 -10.83 -1.01 4.08
CA ILE A 117 -11.85 -2.02 4.46
C ILE A 117 -11.45 -3.44 4.07
N SER A 118 -11.69 -4.40 4.96
CA SER A 118 -11.50 -5.82 4.72
C SER A 118 -12.62 -6.43 3.86
N GLY A 119 -12.36 -7.62 3.31
CA GLY A 119 -13.37 -8.46 2.64
C GLY A 119 -13.49 -8.29 1.13
N GLY A 120 -13.93 -9.36 0.49
CA GLY A 120 -14.09 -9.46 -0.95
C GLY A 120 -12.78 -9.48 -1.72
N VAL A 121 -12.73 -8.80 -2.86
CA VAL A 121 -11.53 -8.62 -3.68
C VAL A 121 -11.22 -7.14 -3.88
N GLU A 122 -10.11 -6.68 -3.32
CA GLU A 122 -9.57 -5.35 -3.59
C GLU A 122 -8.61 -5.39 -4.79
N PHE A 123 -8.77 -4.46 -5.73
CA PHE A 123 -7.82 -4.27 -6.82
C PHE A 123 -6.87 -3.13 -6.48
N ASN A 124 -5.67 -3.49 -6.03
CA ASN A 124 -4.63 -2.57 -5.59
C ASN A 124 -3.92 -1.97 -6.80
N TRP A 125 -4.35 -0.77 -7.18
CA TRP A 125 -3.82 0.02 -8.28
C TRP A 125 -3.96 1.53 -7.99
N PRO A 126 -3.01 2.38 -8.45
CA PRO A 126 -1.69 2.02 -8.99
C PRO A 126 -0.65 1.76 -7.90
N GLN A 127 -1.08 1.63 -6.65
CA GLN A 127 -0.26 1.39 -5.45
C GLN A 127 -1.05 0.51 -4.47
N HIS A 128 -0.34 -0.11 -3.52
CA HIS A 128 -0.94 -0.88 -2.43
C HIS A 128 -1.89 -0.02 -1.60
N HIS A 129 -2.96 -0.64 -1.09
CA HIS A 129 -4.10 -0.02 -0.42
C HIS A 129 -4.53 1.24 -1.16
N ARG A 130 -5.04 1.00 -2.37
CA ARG A 130 -5.29 1.97 -3.44
C ARG A 130 -5.62 3.39 -2.91
N PRO A 131 -5.03 4.45 -3.48
CA PRO A 131 -5.38 5.85 -3.19
C PRO A 131 -6.88 6.14 -3.07
N ALA A 132 -7.64 5.52 -3.96
CA ALA A 132 -9.06 5.75 -4.17
C ALA A 132 -9.95 4.78 -3.38
N THR A 133 -9.48 4.12 -2.31
CA THR A 133 -10.22 3.04 -1.60
C THR A 133 -11.69 3.38 -1.32
N PHE A 134 -11.97 4.64 -0.92
CA PHE A 134 -13.31 5.17 -0.64
C PHE A 134 -13.86 6.14 -1.71
N LEU A 135 -13.23 6.21 -2.88
CA LEU A 135 -13.71 7.01 -4.01
C LEU A 135 -14.46 6.14 -5.02
N PRO A 136 -15.53 6.68 -5.63
CA PRO A 136 -16.34 5.93 -6.57
C PRO A 136 -15.63 5.70 -7.91
N THR A 137 -16.00 4.62 -8.57
CA THR A 137 -15.64 4.33 -9.96
C THR A 137 -16.83 4.56 -10.87
N ASP A 138 -16.56 5.00 -12.11
CA ASP A 138 -17.59 4.97 -13.15
C ASP A 138 -17.91 3.53 -13.52
N VAL A 139 -19.18 3.21 -13.83
CA VAL A 139 -19.63 1.83 -14.08
C VAL A 139 -20.36 1.67 -15.41
N SER A 140 -20.13 0.53 -16.08
CA SER A 140 -20.84 0.13 -17.30
C SER A 140 -21.11 -1.37 -17.31
N ILE A 141 -22.31 -1.79 -17.76
CA ILE A 141 -22.66 -3.21 -17.94
C ILE A 141 -22.62 -3.52 -19.43
N GLU A 142 -21.67 -4.35 -19.83
CA GLU A 142 -21.52 -4.85 -21.20
C GLU A 142 -22.13 -6.25 -21.32
N ARG A 143 -22.91 -6.48 -22.38
CA ARG A 143 -23.49 -7.78 -22.70
C ARG A 143 -22.91 -8.29 -24.01
N GLU A 144 -22.29 -9.46 -23.98
CA GLU A 144 -21.58 -10.05 -25.13
C GLU A 144 -22.48 -10.97 -25.95
N ALA A 145 -22.10 -11.22 -27.20
CA ALA A 145 -22.90 -12.02 -28.14
C ALA A 145 -23.09 -13.48 -27.71
N ASP A 146 -22.18 -14.02 -26.89
CA ASP A 146 -22.23 -15.38 -26.33
C ASP A 146 -23.05 -15.47 -25.03
N GLY A 147 -23.66 -14.36 -24.59
CA GLY A 147 -24.43 -14.27 -23.37
C GLY A 147 -23.61 -14.00 -22.12
N ALA A 148 -22.27 -13.84 -22.23
CA ALA A 148 -21.46 -13.35 -21.13
C ALA A 148 -21.81 -11.90 -20.79
N VAL A 149 -21.58 -11.53 -19.54
CA VAL A 149 -21.78 -10.16 -19.06
C VAL A 149 -20.53 -9.71 -18.33
N THR A 150 -20.05 -8.51 -18.67
CA THR A 150 -18.93 -7.85 -18.00
C THR A 150 -19.42 -6.57 -17.33
N VAL A 151 -19.13 -6.42 -16.04
CA VAL A 151 -19.34 -5.16 -15.31
C VAL A 151 -18.01 -4.44 -15.22
N TRP A 152 -17.86 -3.37 -15.98
CA TRP A 152 -16.68 -2.52 -16.02
C TRP A 152 -16.75 -1.44 -14.94
N CYS A 153 -15.69 -1.32 -14.17
CA CYS A 153 -15.41 -0.19 -13.28
C CYS A 153 -14.19 0.56 -13.82
N SER A 154 -14.28 1.88 -13.94
CA SER A 154 -13.17 2.75 -14.34
C SER A 154 -12.80 3.70 -13.22
N ASP A 155 -11.52 3.70 -12.90
CA ASP A 155 -10.88 4.58 -11.94
C ASP A 155 -9.99 5.60 -12.67
N HIS A 156 -9.91 6.81 -12.12
CA HIS A 156 -9.03 7.87 -12.56
C HIS A 156 -8.08 8.20 -11.41
N ASP A 157 -6.85 7.69 -11.49
CA ASP A 157 -5.88 7.73 -10.41
C ASP A 157 -5.64 9.19 -9.94
N PRO A 158 -5.89 9.51 -8.66
CA PRO A 158 -5.81 10.89 -8.18
C PRO A 158 -4.38 11.45 -8.15
N PHE A 159 -3.34 10.60 -8.21
CA PHE A 159 -1.94 11.03 -8.16
C PHE A 159 -1.34 11.29 -9.56
N ALA A 160 -1.19 10.24 -10.36
CA ALA A 160 -0.57 10.29 -11.67
C ALA A 160 -1.59 10.51 -12.80
N ARG A 161 -2.90 10.54 -12.48
CA ARG A 161 -4.00 10.76 -13.43
C ARG A 161 -4.06 9.69 -14.50
N MET A 162 -3.55 8.49 -14.22
CA MET A 162 -3.69 7.33 -15.09
C MET A 162 -5.12 6.81 -15.04
N LYS A 163 -5.56 6.14 -16.11
CA LYS A 163 -6.86 5.48 -16.15
C LYS A 163 -6.69 3.98 -15.89
N GLY A 164 -7.31 3.46 -14.85
CA GLY A 164 -7.37 2.04 -14.55
C GLY A 164 -8.78 1.51 -14.77
N MET A 165 -8.93 0.39 -15.44
CA MET A 165 -10.23 -0.26 -15.62
C MET A 165 -10.13 -1.73 -15.28
N HIS A 166 -11.12 -2.23 -14.55
CA HIS A 166 -11.31 -3.65 -14.31
C HIS A 166 -12.76 -4.06 -14.60
N GLY A 167 -12.92 -5.17 -15.30
CA GLY A 167 -14.19 -5.73 -15.70
C GLY A 167 -14.39 -7.09 -15.08
N ILE A 168 -15.45 -7.26 -14.28
CA ILE A 168 -15.81 -8.56 -13.69
C ILE A 168 -16.78 -9.26 -14.61
N ARG A 169 -16.37 -10.43 -15.11
CA ARG A 169 -17.11 -11.14 -16.13
C ARG A 169 -17.57 -12.52 -15.66
N LEU A 170 -18.83 -12.82 -15.99
CA LEU A 170 -19.42 -14.14 -15.88
C LEU A 170 -19.94 -14.63 -17.22
N ARG A 171 -19.95 -15.95 -17.39
CA ARG A 171 -20.47 -16.64 -18.58
C ARG A 171 -21.64 -17.55 -18.23
N PRO A 172 -22.59 -17.79 -19.15
CA PRO A 172 -23.56 -18.88 -18.99
C PRO A 172 -22.83 -20.23 -18.91
N GLY A 173 -23.29 -21.16 -18.07
CA GLY A 173 -22.72 -22.51 -18.04
C GLY A 173 -21.41 -22.67 -17.24
N SER A 174 -20.90 -21.60 -16.62
CA SER A 174 -19.55 -21.58 -16.03
C SER A 174 -19.50 -21.04 -14.60
N SER A 175 -18.66 -21.61 -13.74
CA SER A 175 -18.32 -21.04 -12.42
C SER A 175 -17.04 -20.19 -12.44
N LEU A 176 -16.48 -19.90 -13.62
CA LEU A 176 -15.27 -19.10 -13.76
C LEU A 176 -15.58 -17.60 -13.67
N ILE A 177 -14.97 -16.93 -12.70
CA ILE A 177 -14.91 -15.47 -12.58
C ILE A 177 -13.68 -14.99 -13.33
N GLU A 178 -13.84 -14.03 -14.24
CA GLU A 178 -12.74 -13.39 -14.97
C GLU A 178 -12.68 -11.90 -14.59
N ALA A 179 -11.55 -11.44 -14.06
CA ALA A 179 -11.23 -10.01 -14.00
C ALA A 179 -10.41 -9.63 -15.23
N ARG A 180 -10.97 -8.77 -16.07
CA ARG A 180 -10.30 -8.17 -17.24
C ARG A 180 -9.76 -6.81 -16.87
N VAL A 181 -8.49 -6.56 -17.11
CA VAL A 181 -7.86 -5.32 -16.67
C VAL A 181 -7.28 -4.56 -17.85
N ARG A 182 -7.43 -3.24 -17.81
CA ARG A 182 -6.85 -2.29 -18.76
C ARG A 182 -6.28 -1.09 -18.02
N LEU A 183 -4.99 -0.86 -18.18
CA LEU A 183 -4.25 0.21 -17.51
C LEU A 183 -3.68 1.14 -18.58
N PHE A 184 -4.08 2.41 -18.56
CA PHE A 184 -3.72 3.39 -19.59
C PHE A 184 -3.02 4.60 -18.98
N ASN A 185 -1.81 4.87 -19.45
CA ASN A 185 -1.09 6.10 -19.10
C ASN A 185 -1.49 7.22 -20.06
N ARG A 186 -2.40 8.08 -19.60
CA ARG A 186 -2.84 9.26 -20.35
C ARG A 186 -1.96 10.50 -20.17
N SER A 187 -0.88 10.41 -19.38
CA SER A 187 0.06 11.50 -19.13
C SER A 187 1.18 11.54 -20.17
N ASP A 188 1.91 12.66 -20.23
CA ASP A 188 3.10 12.83 -21.09
C ASP A 188 4.39 12.27 -20.43
N GLU A 189 4.26 11.66 -19.26
CA GLU A 189 5.36 11.19 -18.42
C GLU A 189 5.29 9.67 -18.27
N THR A 190 6.44 8.98 -18.28
CA THR A 190 6.47 7.55 -17.89
C THR A 190 6.07 7.45 -16.42
N GLN A 191 5.04 6.67 -16.13
CA GLN A 191 4.55 6.47 -14.77
C GLN A 191 4.96 5.10 -14.24
N THR A 192 5.07 5.01 -12.91
CA THR A 192 5.22 3.73 -12.22
C THR A 192 3.87 3.26 -11.68
N PHE A 193 3.65 1.96 -11.68
CA PHE A 193 2.45 1.35 -11.14
C PHE A 193 2.71 -0.01 -10.52
N LEU A 194 1.83 -0.41 -9.63
CA LEU A 194 1.71 -1.76 -9.09
C LEU A 194 0.28 -2.27 -9.31
N TRP A 195 0.13 -3.57 -9.52
CA TRP A 195 -1.15 -4.26 -9.55
C TRP A 195 -1.12 -5.52 -8.70
N TRP A 196 -2.03 -5.59 -7.73
CA TRP A 196 -2.35 -6.84 -7.02
C TRP A 196 -3.88 -6.98 -6.88
N ALA A 197 -4.40 -8.17 -7.14
CA ALA A 197 -5.75 -8.53 -6.73
C ALA A 197 -5.67 -9.20 -5.36
N ASN A 198 -6.20 -8.54 -4.32
CA ASN A 198 -6.17 -9.02 -2.94
C ASN A 198 -7.49 -9.69 -2.63
N VAL A 199 -7.51 -11.02 -2.63
CA VAL A 199 -8.68 -11.80 -2.26
C VAL A 199 -8.66 -12.06 -0.77
N ALA A 200 -9.64 -11.56 -0.04
CA ALA A 200 -9.84 -11.96 1.35
C ALA A 200 -10.55 -13.32 1.40
N ALA A 201 -10.10 -14.22 2.27
CA ALA A 201 -10.74 -15.50 2.53
C ALA A 201 -10.97 -15.67 4.04
N ALA A 202 -12.17 -16.12 4.43
CA ALA A 202 -12.49 -16.38 5.82
C ALA A 202 -11.63 -17.53 6.34
N VAL A 203 -11.07 -17.42 7.54
CA VAL A 203 -10.19 -18.45 8.10
C VAL A 203 -10.62 -18.92 9.48
N ASN A 204 -10.10 -20.08 9.84
CA ASN A 204 -10.27 -20.78 11.12
C ASN A 204 -9.14 -21.82 11.23
N ASP A 205 -9.17 -22.64 12.28
CA ASP A 205 -8.15 -23.67 12.51
C ASP A 205 -8.06 -24.71 11.38
N ASP A 206 -9.13 -24.92 10.61
CA ASP A 206 -9.22 -25.88 9.50
C ASP A 206 -8.92 -25.24 8.12
N TYR A 207 -8.48 -23.97 8.07
CA TYR A 207 -8.18 -23.29 6.81
C TYR A 207 -6.72 -23.46 6.39
N GLN A 208 -6.52 -23.96 5.17
CA GLN A 208 -5.22 -24.13 4.54
C GLN A 208 -5.12 -23.32 3.25
N SER A 209 -4.07 -22.51 3.13
CA SER A 209 -3.68 -21.93 1.85
C SER A 209 -2.76 -22.88 1.11
N PHE A 210 -2.89 -22.99 -0.21
CA PHE A 210 -2.05 -23.87 -0.99
C PHE A 210 -1.40 -23.12 -2.16
N PHE A 211 -0.13 -23.42 -2.38
CA PHE A 211 0.64 -23.01 -3.54
C PHE A 211 0.96 -24.22 -4.42
N PRO A 212 1.48 -24.01 -5.64
CA PRO A 212 1.89 -25.11 -6.50
C PRO A 212 2.89 -26.06 -5.86
N THR A 213 2.84 -27.32 -6.30
CA THR A 213 3.61 -28.44 -5.72
C THR A 213 5.14 -28.27 -5.77
N ASP A 214 5.65 -27.31 -6.57
CA ASP A 214 7.07 -27.02 -6.76
C ASP A 214 7.59 -25.85 -5.90
N VAL A 215 6.73 -25.18 -5.13
CA VAL A 215 7.15 -24.11 -4.22
C VAL A 215 7.94 -24.69 -3.06
N ARG A 216 9.14 -24.15 -2.83
CA ARG A 216 10.05 -24.54 -1.74
C ARG A 216 10.47 -23.40 -0.83
N HIS A 217 10.39 -22.16 -1.33
CA HIS A 217 10.78 -20.98 -0.56
C HIS A 217 9.78 -19.85 -0.75
N VAL A 218 9.55 -19.13 0.34
CA VAL A 218 8.76 -17.90 0.35
C VAL A 218 9.58 -16.76 0.96
N ALA A 219 9.24 -15.52 0.60
CA ALA A 219 9.94 -14.32 1.08
C ALA A 219 8.97 -13.30 1.66
N ASP A 220 9.43 -12.49 2.61
CA ASP A 220 8.67 -11.35 3.11
C ASP A 220 8.71 -10.15 2.15
N HIS A 221 8.20 -9.00 2.61
CA HIS A 221 8.25 -7.74 1.87
C HIS A 221 9.69 -7.34 1.53
N ALA A 222 9.88 -6.82 0.32
CA ALA A 222 11.17 -6.45 -0.25
C ALA A 222 12.20 -7.60 -0.29
N LYS A 223 11.78 -8.86 -0.11
CA LYS A 223 12.66 -10.04 -0.01
C LYS A 223 13.73 -9.89 1.07
N ARG A 224 13.40 -9.28 2.21
CA ARG A 224 14.33 -9.08 3.35
C ARG A 224 14.67 -10.38 4.05
N ALA A 225 13.71 -11.29 4.16
CA ALA A 225 13.86 -12.63 4.71
C ALA A 225 13.27 -13.67 3.75
N VAL A 226 14.00 -14.76 3.54
CA VAL A 226 13.59 -15.91 2.74
C VAL A 226 13.61 -17.14 3.63
N VAL A 227 12.52 -17.91 3.62
CA VAL A 227 12.35 -19.11 4.45
C VAL A 227 11.82 -20.27 3.62
N ASP A 228 12.04 -21.48 4.11
CA ASP A 228 11.48 -22.72 3.56
C ASP A 228 9.94 -22.73 3.66
N PHE A 229 9.31 -23.42 2.72
CA PHE A 229 7.87 -23.58 2.66
C PHE A 229 7.50 -25.03 2.28
N PRO A 230 6.48 -25.64 2.93
CA PRO A 230 5.62 -25.03 3.95
C PRO A 230 6.18 -25.06 5.38
N ARG A 231 7.12 -25.95 5.68
CA ARG A 231 7.78 -26.01 7.00
C ARG A 231 8.92 -25.01 7.08
N VAL A 232 8.92 -24.18 8.12
CA VAL A 232 9.95 -23.18 8.35
C VAL A 232 11.04 -23.76 9.24
N ALA A 233 12.28 -23.82 8.75
CA ALA A 233 13.41 -24.40 9.49
C ALA A 233 14.03 -23.48 10.56
N GLY A 234 13.52 -22.26 10.74
CA GLY A 234 14.09 -21.28 11.67
C GLY A 234 13.12 -20.17 12.08
N GLU A 235 13.66 -18.97 12.31
CA GLU A 235 12.86 -17.81 12.71
C GLU A 235 12.25 -17.09 11.51
N TYR A 236 10.99 -16.66 11.65
CA TYR A 236 10.32 -15.80 10.69
C TYR A 236 9.39 -14.82 11.40
N TYR A 237 9.49 -13.52 11.06
CA TYR A 237 8.78 -12.44 11.78
C TYR A 237 9.01 -12.45 13.32
N GLY A 238 10.19 -12.90 13.75
CA GLY A 238 10.56 -13.01 15.18
C GLY A 238 9.94 -14.21 15.91
N VAL A 239 9.31 -15.13 15.19
CA VAL A 239 8.78 -16.38 15.73
C VAL A 239 9.71 -17.53 15.36
N ASP A 240 10.17 -18.29 16.37
CA ASP A 240 10.87 -19.57 16.19
C ASP A 240 9.82 -20.66 15.87
N TYR A 241 9.67 -21.00 14.59
CA TYR A 241 8.70 -22.00 14.13
C TYR A 241 9.07 -23.44 14.54
N PRO A 242 10.34 -23.89 14.45
CA PRO A 242 10.74 -25.19 14.95
C PRO A 242 10.38 -25.43 16.43
N ALA A 243 10.50 -24.41 17.28
CA ALA A 243 10.14 -24.51 18.69
C ALA A 243 8.64 -24.67 18.97
N ARG A 244 7.78 -24.44 17.96
CA ARG A 244 6.31 -24.60 18.07
C ARG A 244 5.85 -26.04 17.81
N VAL A 245 6.73 -26.92 17.36
CA VAL A 245 6.40 -28.32 17.12
C VAL A 245 6.38 -29.07 18.45
N ASP A 246 5.19 -29.53 18.85
CA ASP A 246 5.00 -30.35 20.05
C ASP A 246 4.07 -31.54 19.79
N ALA A 247 3.71 -32.28 20.85
CA ALA A 247 2.89 -33.48 20.71
C ALA A 247 1.44 -33.17 20.27
N ASP A 248 0.94 -31.98 20.58
CA ASP A 248 -0.41 -31.53 20.24
C ASP A 248 -0.42 -30.76 18.91
N HIS A 249 0.70 -30.17 18.51
CA HIS A 249 0.91 -29.39 17.29
C HIS A 249 2.12 -29.92 16.49
N PRO A 250 2.06 -31.13 15.91
CA PRO A 250 3.17 -31.74 15.16
C PRO A 250 3.52 -31.00 13.86
N ASP A 251 2.69 -30.05 13.47
CA ASP A 251 2.81 -29.20 12.29
C ASP A 251 2.90 -27.71 12.65
N GLY A 252 3.20 -27.36 13.91
CA GLY A 252 3.28 -25.97 14.38
C GLY A 252 4.31 -25.08 13.65
N ASP A 253 5.19 -25.70 12.85
CA ASP A 253 6.19 -25.08 11.97
C ASP A 253 5.71 -24.80 10.53
N ARG A 254 4.47 -25.16 10.19
CA ARG A 254 3.90 -25.00 8.85
C ARG A 254 3.20 -23.66 8.65
N LEU A 255 3.63 -22.87 7.67
CA LEU A 255 3.01 -21.57 7.31
C LEU A 255 1.70 -21.70 6.53
N ASP A 256 1.45 -22.83 5.88
CA ASP A 256 0.28 -22.98 5.02
C ASP A 256 -1.05 -23.13 5.79
N TRP A 257 -0.99 -23.18 7.12
CA TRP A 257 -2.13 -23.23 8.03
C TRP A 257 -2.24 -21.95 8.86
N TYR A 258 -3.42 -21.32 8.87
CA TYR A 258 -3.67 -20.07 9.61
C TYR A 258 -3.33 -20.18 11.12
N ARG A 259 -3.78 -21.26 11.78
CA ARG A 259 -3.57 -21.53 13.22
C ARG A 259 -2.11 -21.50 13.68
N ASN A 260 -1.17 -21.65 12.76
CA ASN A 260 0.25 -21.73 13.08
C ASN A 260 0.96 -20.37 13.05
N ILE A 261 0.29 -19.31 12.58
CA ILE A 261 0.89 -18.00 12.35
C ILE A 261 0.43 -17.03 13.45
N PRO A 262 1.16 -16.86 14.57
CA PRO A 262 0.65 -16.10 15.73
C PRO A 262 0.80 -14.57 15.61
N VAL A 263 1.56 -14.08 14.63
CA VAL A 263 1.88 -12.64 14.47
C VAL A 263 1.56 -12.18 13.05
N PRO A 264 1.39 -10.87 12.80
CA PRO A 264 1.20 -10.36 11.44
C PRO A 264 2.31 -10.84 10.52
N THR A 265 1.95 -11.61 9.50
CA THR A 265 2.91 -12.31 8.65
C THR A 265 2.49 -12.21 7.20
N SER A 266 3.46 -11.89 6.35
CA SER A 266 3.32 -11.90 4.89
C SER A 266 4.31 -12.88 4.31
N TYR A 267 3.93 -13.60 3.26
CA TYR A 267 4.90 -14.37 2.50
C TYR A 267 4.52 -14.49 1.02
N MET A 268 5.51 -14.35 0.15
CA MET A 268 5.41 -14.32 -1.30
C MET A 268 6.17 -15.51 -1.88
N VAL A 269 5.57 -16.22 -2.84
CA VAL A 269 6.26 -17.28 -3.59
C VAL A 269 7.43 -16.67 -4.34
N THR A 270 8.62 -17.22 -4.13
CA THR A 270 9.85 -16.73 -4.77
C THR A 270 10.06 -17.30 -6.17
N HIS A 271 9.60 -18.53 -6.40
CA HIS A 271 9.67 -19.22 -7.68
C HIS A 271 8.62 -20.33 -7.78
N THR A 272 8.03 -20.46 -8.96
CA THR A 272 7.20 -21.60 -9.37
C THR A 272 7.06 -21.59 -10.90
N ASP A 273 6.96 -22.78 -11.49
CA ASP A 273 6.66 -22.97 -12.91
C ASP A 273 5.15 -22.99 -13.22
N ASP A 274 4.30 -22.89 -12.20
CA ASP A 274 2.84 -23.00 -12.29
C ASP A 274 2.08 -21.65 -12.18
N ASP A 275 0.83 -21.68 -12.64
CA ASP A 275 -0.04 -20.52 -12.86
C ASP A 275 -1.11 -20.32 -11.77
N PHE A 276 -1.19 -21.21 -10.78
CA PHE A 276 -2.33 -21.28 -9.84
C PHE A 276 -1.91 -21.17 -8.37
N PHE A 277 -2.87 -20.85 -7.51
CA PHE A 277 -2.82 -21.03 -6.06
C PHE A 277 -4.23 -20.88 -5.48
N GLY A 278 -4.42 -21.04 -4.17
CA GLY A 278 -5.72 -20.79 -3.57
C GLY A 278 -5.76 -21.08 -2.08
N GLY A 279 -6.96 -21.26 -1.57
CA GLY A 279 -7.18 -21.70 -0.20
C GLY A 279 -8.40 -22.60 -0.08
N TYR A 280 -8.38 -23.41 0.98
CA TYR A 280 -9.33 -24.49 1.20
C TYR A 280 -9.65 -24.60 2.70
N ASP A 281 -10.93 -24.53 3.03
CA ASP A 281 -11.46 -24.81 4.36
C ASP A 281 -11.82 -26.30 4.43
N HIS A 282 -11.06 -27.06 5.23
CA HIS A 282 -11.28 -28.50 5.40
C HIS A 282 -12.55 -28.81 6.17
N GLY A 283 -12.94 -27.96 7.14
CA GLY A 283 -14.18 -28.10 7.91
C GLY A 283 -15.44 -27.88 7.06
N ARG A 284 -15.36 -26.98 6.07
CA ARG A 284 -16.41 -26.71 5.08
C ARG A 284 -16.31 -27.58 3.83
N ARG A 285 -15.15 -28.20 3.59
CA ARG A 285 -14.82 -28.97 2.37
C ARG A 285 -14.99 -28.14 1.11
N ALA A 286 -14.65 -26.86 1.18
CA ALA A 286 -14.84 -25.88 0.12
C ALA A 286 -13.69 -24.86 0.10
N GLY A 287 -13.43 -24.29 -1.06
CA GLY A 287 -12.36 -23.31 -1.26
C GLY A 287 -12.42 -22.72 -2.66
N PHE A 288 -11.32 -22.12 -3.09
CA PHE A 288 -11.22 -21.58 -4.45
C PHE A 288 -9.81 -21.73 -5.00
N VAL A 289 -9.72 -21.65 -6.32
CA VAL A 289 -8.47 -21.54 -7.07
C VAL A 289 -8.43 -20.15 -7.72
N HIS A 290 -7.29 -19.47 -7.61
CA HIS A 290 -6.86 -18.44 -8.53
C HIS A 290 -6.00 -19.05 -9.64
N TRP A 291 -6.17 -18.56 -10.87
CA TRP A 291 -5.31 -18.89 -12.00
C TRP A 291 -5.01 -17.64 -12.83
N ALA A 292 -3.75 -17.43 -13.20
CA ALA A 292 -3.34 -16.43 -14.19
C ALA A 292 -2.01 -16.83 -14.86
N ASP A 293 -1.81 -16.44 -16.12
CA ASP A 293 -0.57 -16.70 -16.85
C ASP A 293 0.63 -16.08 -16.12
N ARG A 294 1.55 -16.92 -15.62
CA ARG A 294 2.71 -16.50 -14.85
C ARG A 294 3.68 -15.59 -15.61
N ALA A 295 3.65 -15.60 -16.95
CA ALA A 295 4.46 -14.68 -17.74
C ALA A 295 4.05 -13.20 -17.52
N ILE A 296 2.82 -12.98 -17.04
CA ILE A 296 2.27 -11.66 -16.73
C ILE A 296 1.97 -11.54 -15.22
N SER A 297 1.48 -12.60 -14.57
CA SER A 297 1.08 -12.61 -13.16
C SER A 297 1.90 -13.61 -12.33
N PRO A 298 3.22 -13.37 -12.15
CA PRO A 298 4.05 -14.31 -11.39
C PRO A 298 3.79 -14.30 -9.89
N GLY A 299 3.37 -13.15 -9.32
CA GLY A 299 3.22 -12.97 -7.88
C GLY A 299 2.07 -13.77 -7.27
N LYS A 300 2.39 -14.53 -6.23
CA LYS A 300 1.45 -15.30 -5.38
C LYS A 300 1.82 -15.04 -3.93
N LYS A 301 0.90 -14.54 -3.14
CA LYS A 301 1.17 -14.05 -1.77
C LYS A 301 0.05 -14.47 -0.82
N GLN A 302 0.43 -14.73 0.43
CA GLN A 302 -0.49 -14.72 1.57
C GLN A 302 -0.11 -13.60 2.55
N TRP A 303 -1.11 -12.99 3.17
CA TRP A 303 -0.93 -12.14 4.34
C TRP A 303 -2.02 -12.38 5.40
N THR A 304 -1.70 -12.20 6.69
CA THR A 304 -2.65 -12.24 7.81
C THR A 304 -2.21 -11.35 8.97
N TRP A 305 -3.16 -10.91 9.80
CA TRP A 305 -2.90 -10.26 11.10
C TRP A 305 -2.34 -11.22 12.16
N GLY A 306 -2.39 -12.53 11.90
CA GLY A 306 -1.96 -13.59 12.81
C GLY A 306 -3.09 -14.10 13.70
N ASP A 307 -2.93 -15.31 14.21
CA ASP A 307 -3.85 -16.02 15.10
C ASP A 307 -3.43 -15.88 16.57
N ALA A 308 -3.55 -14.66 17.08
CA ALA A 308 -3.29 -14.32 18.48
C ALA A 308 -4.10 -13.07 18.86
N PRO A 309 -4.21 -12.73 20.17
CA PRO A 309 -4.98 -11.57 20.61
C PRO A 309 -4.69 -10.25 19.88
N PHE A 310 -3.43 -10.02 19.48
CA PHE A 310 -3.06 -8.88 18.63
C PHE A 310 -3.81 -8.89 17.29
N GLY A 311 -3.79 -10.01 16.57
CA GLY A 311 -4.46 -10.15 15.28
C GLY A 311 -5.97 -10.10 15.41
N TRP A 312 -6.54 -10.77 16.42
CA TRP A 312 -7.98 -10.74 16.67
C TRP A 312 -8.49 -9.34 17.01
N ALA A 313 -7.68 -8.53 17.72
CA ALA A 313 -8.03 -7.13 17.96
C ALA A 313 -8.08 -6.32 16.64
N TRP A 314 -7.20 -6.60 15.69
CA TRP A 314 -7.28 -5.99 14.36
C TRP A 314 -8.51 -6.46 13.57
N ASP A 315 -8.86 -7.75 13.64
CA ASP A 315 -10.09 -8.27 13.03
C ASP A 315 -11.34 -7.58 13.60
N ASP A 316 -11.41 -7.42 14.93
CA ASP A 316 -12.50 -6.71 15.63
C ASP A 316 -12.60 -5.23 15.23
N ASN A 317 -11.52 -4.62 14.75
CA ASN A 317 -11.54 -3.26 14.21
C ASN A 317 -12.04 -3.19 12.76
N LEU A 318 -12.10 -4.32 12.05
CA LEU A 318 -12.47 -4.41 10.64
C LEU A 318 -13.83 -5.10 10.40
N THR A 319 -14.35 -5.85 11.37
CA THR A 319 -15.71 -6.41 11.37
C THR A 319 -16.38 -6.26 12.74
N ASP A 320 -17.65 -6.59 12.86
CA ASP A 320 -18.35 -6.71 14.14
C ASP A 320 -18.48 -8.18 14.60
N GLY A 321 -18.20 -9.16 13.73
CA GLY A 321 -18.35 -10.58 14.08
C GLY A 321 -18.21 -11.60 12.95
N ASP A 322 -17.74 -11.23 11.76
CA ASP A 322 -17.53 -12.19 10.67
C ASP A 322 -16.25 -13.03 10.85
N GLY A 323 -15.42 -12.72 11.84
CA GLY A 323 -14.22 -13.48 12.20
C GLY A 323 -12.98 -13.10 11.38
N PRO A 324 -11.87 -13.84 11.58
CA PRO A 324 -10.60 -13.56 10.95
C PRO A 324 -10.58 -13.89 9.46
N TYR A 325 -9.60 -13.33 8.75
CA TYR A 325 -9.37 -13.59 7.33
C TYR A 325 -7.88 -13.66 6.99
N VAL A 326 -7.56 -14.25 5.85
CA VAL A 326 -6.27 -14.12 5.16
C VAL A 326 -6.46 -13.39 3.84
N GLU A 327 -5.41 -12.73 3.36
CA GLU A 327 -5.36 -12.18 2.01
C GLU A 327 -4.53 -13.08 1.10
N LEU A 328 -5.18 -13.67 0.10
CA LEU A 328 -4.55 -14.42 -0.99
C LEU A 328 -4.43 -13.50 -2.21
N MET A 329 -3.22 -13.02 -2.47
CA MET A 329 -2.99 -11.90 -3.39
C MET A 329 -2.24 -12.34 -4.65
N ALA A 330 -2.66 -11.84 -5.81
CA ALA A 330 -2.08 -12.16 -7.11
C ALA A 330 -1.50 -10.93 -7.81
N GLY A 331 -0.18 -10.90 -7.98
CA GLY A 331 0.58 -9.76 -8.52
C GLY A 331 0.83 -9.85 -10.01
N VAL A 332 0.88 -8.70 -10.70
CA VAL A 332 1.09 -8.60 -12.16
C VAL A 332 2.29 -7.72 -12.50
N TYR A 333 3.21 -8.25 -13.31
CA TYR A 333 4.57 -7.72 -13.57
C TYR A 333 5.46 -7.62 -12.33
N THR A 334 5.15 -8.37 -11.28
CA THR A 334 5.86 -8.40 -10.00
C THR A 334 5.63 -9.72 -9.28
N ASP A 335 6.64 -10.18 -8.54
CA ASP A 335 6.57 -11.33 -7.64
C ASP A 335 6.59 -10.95 -6.15
N ASN A 336 6.93 -9.71 -5.78
CA ASN A 336 7.02 -9.25 -4.40
C ASN A 336 6.40 -7.84 -4.19
N GLN A 337 6.44 -7.33 -2.97
CA GLN A 337 5.94 -6.01 -2.61
C GLN A 337 6.94 -5.26 -1.71
N PRO A 338 7.16 -3.96 -1.95
CA PRO A 338 6.68 -3.23 -3.12
C PRO A 338 7.50 -3.59 -4.37
N ASP A 339 6.87 -4.00 -5.48
CA ASP A 339 7.47 -3.82 -6.81
C ASP A 339 6.57 -3.07 -7.77
N PHE A 340 7.12 -2.01 -8.35
CA PHE A 340 6.45 -1.21 -9.36
C PHE A 340 7.00 -1.52 -10.76
N SER A 341 6.12 -1.58 -11.75
CA SER A 341 6.47 -1.63 -13.17
C SER A 341 6.26 -0.26 -13.83
N PHE A 342 6.75 -0.09 -15.06
CA PHE A 342 6.57 1.12 -15.85
C PHE A 342 5.38 1.03 -16.81
N LEU A 343 4.76 2.19 -17.07
CA LEU A 343 3.79 2.43 -18.13
C LEU A 343 4.20 3.72 -18.86
N THR A 344 4.61 3.61 -20.12
CA THR A 344 5.10 4.74 -20.95
C THR A 344 3.96 5.64 -21.43
N PRO A 345 4.23 6.90 -21.86
CA PRO A 345 3.16 7.81 -22.28
C PRO A 345 2.28 7.24 -23.40
N GLY A 346 0.97 7.21 -23.19
CA GLY A 346 0.00 6.65 -24.13
C GLY A 346 -0.07 5.13 -24.16
N GLU A 347 0.74 4.40 -23.39
CA GLU A 347 0.72 2.93 -23.37
C GLU A 347 -0.53 2.40 -22.67
N THR A 348 -1.09 1.32 -23.23
CA THR A 348 -2.13 0.51 -22.60
C THR A 348 -1.58 -0.90 -22.31
N LYS A 349 -1.66 -1.34 -21.05
CA LYS A 349 -1.43 -2.74 -20.67
C LYS A 349 -2.76 -3.43 -20.38
N THR A 350 -2.93 -4.65 -20.89
CA THR A 350 -4.12 -5.48 -20.62
C THR A 350 -3.71 -6.87 -20.14
N PHE A 351 -4.53 -7.45 -19.27
CA PHE A 351 -4.35 -8.83 -18.76
C PHE A 351 -5.64 -9.36 -18.15
N SER A 352 -5.63 -10.63 -17.73
CA SER A 352 -6.77 -11.24 -17.05
C SER A 352 -6.33 -12.15 -15.91
N GLN A 353 -7.13 -12.18 -14.85
CA GLN A 353 -6.99 -13.07 -13.71
C GLN A 353 -8.30 -13.82 -13.50
N PHE A 354 -8.23 -15.06 -13.02
CA PHE A 354 -9.39 -15.95 -12.96
C PHE A 354 -9.54 -16.57 -11.57
N TRP A 355 -10.78 -16.78 -11.14
CA TRP A 355 -11.11 -17.52 -9.93
C TRP A 355 -12.28 -18.48 -10.15
N TYR A 356 -12.29 -19.60 -9.44
CA TYR A 356 -13.44 -20.49 -9.39
C TYR A 356 -13.47 -21.32 -8.10
N PRO A 357 -14.67 -21.73 -7.63
CA PRO A 357 -14.82 -22.58 -6.45
C PRO A 357 -14.33 -24.01 -6.68
N ILE A 358 -13.77 -24.61 -5.64
CA ILE A 358 -13.51 -26.05 -5.55
C ILE A 358 -14.19 -26.62 -4.30
N THR A 359 -14.80 -27.80 -4.41
CA THR A 359 -15.51 -28.46 -3.31
C THR A 359 -15.14 -29.93 -3.25
N GLU A 360 -15.15 -30.53 -2.04
CA GLU A 360 -14.93 -31.96 -1.75
C GLU A 360 -13.56 -32.56 -2.14
N ILE A 361 -12.80 -31.91 -3.03
CA ILE A 361 -11.57 -32.44 -3.60
C ILE A 361 -10.33 -32.19 -2.75
N GLY A 362 -10.39 -31.39 -1.69
CA GLY A 362 -9.20 -30.92 -0.95
C GLY A 362 -8.42 -29.81 -1.66
N PRO A 363 -7.29 -29.36 -1.09
CA PRO A 363 -6.32 -28.49 -1.77
C PRO A 363 -5.86 -29.09 -3.10
N ALA A 364 -5.81 -28.28 -4.15
CA ALA A 364 -5.47 -28.74 -5.49
C ALA A 364 -3.94 -28.94 -5.65
N HIS A 365 -3.55 -30.03 -6.33
CA HIS A 365 -2.15 -30.28 -6.71
C HIS A 365 -1.82 -29.74 -8.11
N GLN A 366 -2.82 -29.53 -8.96
CA GLN A 366 -2.70 -28.78 -10.22
C GLN A 366 -4.05 -28.16 -10.59
N ALA A 367 -4.01 -26.99 -11.23
CA ALA A 367 -5.21 -26.34 -11.70
C ALA A 367 -4.99 -25.55 -13.01
N THR A 368 -6.02 -25.57 -13.86
CA THR A 368 -6.13 -24.73 -15.05
C THR A 368 -7.40 -23.88 -14.95
N ARG A 369 -7.72 -23.08 -15.98
CA ARG A 369 -9.02 -22.40 -16.09
C ARG A 369 -10.21 -23.35 -16.24
N ASP A 370 -9.96 -24.61 -16.60
CA ASP A 370 -11.00 -25.59 -16.90
C ASP A 370 -11.29 -26.52 -15.72
N ALA A 371 -10.26 -26.87 -14.93
CA ALA A 371 -10.36 -27.87 -13.89
C ALA A 371 -9.23 -27.79 -12.85
N ALA A 372 -9.51 -28.28 -11.64
CA ALA A 372 -8.55 -28.53 -10.58
C ALA A 372 -8.51 -30.03 -10.25
N LEU A 373 -7.31 -30.54 -9.95
CA LEU A 373 -7.07 -31.95 -9.67
C LEU A 373 -6.27 -32.13 -8.38
N ARG A 374 -6.74 -33.02 -7.51
CA ARG A 374 -6.00 -33.56 -6.36
C ARG A 374 -5.82 -35.06 -6.54
N VAL A 375 -4.67 -35.56 -6.13
CA VAL A 375 -4.35 -36.98 -6.11
C VAL A 375 -3.71 -37.33 -4.78
N ASP A 376 -4.22 -38.37 -4.11
CA ASP A 376 -3.65 -38.89 -2.87
C ASP A 376 -3.45 -40.39 -3.02
N LEU A 377 -2.25 -40.88 -2.69
CA LEU A 377 -1.94 -42.30 -2.65
C LEU A 377 -1.35 -42.63 -1.27
N PRO A 378 -2.02 -43.46 -0.46
CA PRO A 378 -1.50 -43.83 0.85
C PRO A 378 -0.15 -44.55 0.75
N GLU A 379 0.79 -44.24 1.66
CA GLU A 379 2.08 -44.93 1.76
C GLU A 379 1.93 -46.36 2.31
N GLU A 380 1.02 -46.55 3.26
CA GLU A 380 0.73 -47.84 3.89
C GLU A 380 -0.65 -48.38 3.47
N GLY A 381 -0.68 -49.64 3.03
CA GLY A 381 -1.91 -50.35 2.67
C GLY A 381 -2.06 -50.64 1.17
N PRO A 382 -3.28 -50.97 0.69
CA PRO A 382 -3.50 -51.22 -0.73
C PRO A 382 -3.32 -49.94 -1.55
N ALA A 383 -2.66 -50.04 -2.70
CA ALA A 383 -2.42 -48.92 -3.63
C ALA A 383 -3.75 -48.41 -4.23
N VAL A 384 -4.48 -47.61 -3.47
CA VAL A 384 -5.75 -46.99 -3.87
C VAL A 384 -5.50 -45.50 -4.04
N LEU A 385 -5.48 -45.07 -5.29
CA LEU A 385 -5.33 -43.67 -5.65
C LEU A 385 -6.69 -42.98 -5.50
N ARG A 386 -6.78 -42.02 -4.58
CA ARG A 386 -7.90 -41.11 -4.48
C ARG A 386 -7.68 -39.95 -5.45
N VAL A 387 -8.66 -39.69 -6.32
CA VAL A 387 -8.61 -38.60 -7.31
C VAL A 387 -9.78 -37.67 -7.07
N GLY A 388 -9.49 -36.42 -6.72
CA GLY A 388 -10.45 -35.32 -6.64
C GLY A 388 -10.40 -34.47 -7.91
N LEU A 389 -11.51 -34.33 -8.62
CA LEU A 389 -11.63 -33.53 -9.84
C LEU A 389 -12.79 -32.53 -9.72
N ALA A 390 -12.47 -31.24 -9.79
CA ALA A 390 -13.43 -30.14 -9.91
C ALA A 390 -13.29 -29.47 -11.28
N VAL A 391 -14.38 -28.97 -11.85
CA VAL A 391 -14.41 -28.36 -13.19
C VAL A 391 -15.17 -27.04 -13.19
N THR A 392 -14.85 -26.15 -14.13
CA THR A 392 -15.50 -24.84 -14.26
C THR A 392 -16.72 -24.84 -15.16
N HIS A 393 -16.98 -25.95 -15.87
CA HIS A 393 -18.12 -26.15 -16.77
C HIS A 393 -18.68 -27.56 -16.62
N ALA A 394 -19.96 -27.76 -16.94
CA ALA A 394 -20.55 -29.09 -16.95
C ALA A 394 -19.98 -29.95 -18.09
N HIS A 395 -19.41 -31.09 -17.73
CA HIS A 395 -18.93 -32.11 -18.66
C HIS A 395 -19.68 -33.43 -18.44
N PRO A 396 -20.51 -33.88 -19.40
CA PRO A 396 -21.27 -35.12 -19.25
C PRO A 396 -20.39 -36.38 -19.27
N ALA A 397 -19.15 -36.25 -19.74
CA ALA A 397 -18.17 -37.34 -19.75
C ALA A 397 -16.75 -36.77 -19.74
N VAL A 398 -16.03 -36.99 -18.64
CA VAL A 398 -14.59 -36.78 -18.48
C VAL A 398 -13.93 -38.13 -18.26
N ASP A 399 -12.90 -38.42 -19.05
CA ASP A 399 -12.02 -39.56 -18.86
C ASP A 399 -10.89 -39.16 -17.90
N VAL A 400 -10.91 -39.70 -16.68
CA VAL A 400 -9.80 -39.66 -15.74
C VAL A 400 -8.87 -40.83 -16.08
N VAL A 401 -7.66 -40.52 -16.54
CA VAL A 401 -6.68 -41.50 -17.01
C VAL A 401 -5.46 -41.47 -16.11
N VAL A 402 -5.13 -42.60 -15.50
CA VAL A 402 -3.90 -42.78 -14.72
C VAL A 402 -2.89 -43.51 -15.59
N ARG A 403 -1.72 -42.91 -15.80
CA ARG A 403 -0.63 -43.47 -16.61
C ARG A 403 0.59 -43.73 -15.76
N GLY A 404 1.31 -44.81 -16.07
CA GLY A 404 2.69 -45.00 -15.61
C GLY A 404 3.66 -44.14 -16.42
N ARG A 405 4.90 -44.00 -15.94
CA ARG A 405 5.98 -43.28 -16.65
C ARG A 405 6.36 -43.86 -18.00
N ASP A 406 6.15 -45.15 -18.17
CA ASP A 406 6.30 -45.85 -19.45
C ASP A 406 5.19 -45.48 -20.47
N GLY A 407 4.25 -44.62 -20.08
CA GLY A 407 3.11 -44.18 -20.88
C GLY A 407 1.92 -45.15 -20.86
N ARG A 408 2.04 -46.30 -20.17
CA ARG A 408 0.99 -47.31 -20.06
C ARG A 408 -0.16 -46.79 -19.22
N VAL A 409 -1.39 -46.98 -19.69
CA VAL A 409 -2.60 -46.70 -18.89
C VAL A 409 -2.71 -47.75 -17.78
N LEU A 410 -2.64 -47.31 -16.53
CA LEU A 410 -2.80 -48.14 -15.34
C LEU A 410 -4.28 -48.26 -14.95
N ASP A 411 -5.02 -47.16 -15.08
CA ASP A 411 -6.47 -47.11 -14.88
C ASP A 411 -7.10 -46.04 -15.79
N GLN A 412 -8.37 -46.24 -16.15
CA GLN A 412 -9.16 -45.25 -16.85
C GLN A 412 -10.61 -45.32 -16.37
N HIS A 413 -11.15 -44.19 -15.95
CA HIS A 413 -12.52 -44.08 -15.49
C HIS A 413 -13.24 -42.91 -16.14
N ARG A 414 -14.49 -43.12 -16.56
CA ARG A 414 -15.31 -42.08 -17.16
C ARG A 414 -16.39 -41.62 -16.18
N VAL A 415 -16.43 -40.32 -15.91
CA VAL A 415 -17.34 -39.71 -14.93
C VAL A 415 -17.97 -38.44 -15.50
N ALA A 416 -19.20 -38.13 -15.09
CA ALA A 416 -19.82 -36.84 -15.35
C ALA A 416 -19.49 -35.89 -14.20
N VAL A 417 -19.07 -34.67 -14.50
CA VAL A 417 -18.70 -33.65 -13.52
C VAL A 417 -19.27 -32.30 -13.93
N ALA A 418 -19.58 -31.46 -12.95
CA ALA A 418 -20.02 -30.09 -13.16
C ALA A 418 -19.59 -29.24 -11.96
N PRO A 419 -19.63 -27.89 -12.07
CA PRO A 419 -19.55 -27.06 -10.87
C PRO A 419 -20.59 -27.53 -9.84
N GLY A 420 -20.22 -27.63 -8.56
CA GLY A 420 -21.10 -28.17 -7.52
C GLY A 420 -21.34 -29.68 -7.55
N SER A 421 -20.76 -30.41 -8.50
CA SER A 421 -20.79 -31.87 -8.57
C SER A 421 -19.40 -32.40 -8.96
N PRO A 422 -18.39 -32.21 -8.07
CA PRO A 422 -17.04 -32.72 -8.28
C PRO A 422 -17.02 -34.25 -8.24
N ALA A 423 -15.99 -34.86 -8.84
CA ALA A 423 -15.75 -36.29 -8.71
C ALA A 423 -14.66 -36.55 -7.65
N VAL A 424 -14.96 -37.41 -6.69
CA VAL A 424 -13.97 -37.98 -5.75
C VAL A 424 -13.99 -39.49 -5.96
N LEU A 425 -12.90 -40.02 -6.51
CA LEU A 425 -12.82 -41.39 -7.00
C LEU A 425 -11.70 -42.15 -6.30
N ASP A 426 -12.02 -43.29 -5.71
CA ASP A 426 -11.02 -44.24 -5.21
C ASP A 426 -10.72 -45.29 -6.28
N ARG A 427 -9.48 -45.32 -6.78
CA ARG A 427 -9.05 -46.14 -7.93
C ARG A 427 -7.96 -47.13 -7.50
N PRO A 428 -8.24 -48.45 -7.52
CA PRO A 428 -7.21 -49.44 -7.22
C PRO A 428 -6.17 -49.47 -8.33
N LEU A 429 -4.89 -49.36 -7.96
CA LEU A 429 -3.74 -49.45 -8.84
C LEU A 429 -2.99 -50.79 -8.64
N PRO A 430 -2.10 -51.17 -9.56
CA PRO A 430 -1.25 -52.34 -9.37
C PRO A 430 -0.44 -52.26 -8.06
N GLU A 431 -0.32 -53.40 -7.37
CA GLU A 431 0.46 -53.50 -6.14
C GLU A 431 1.90 -53.00 -6.35
N GLY A 432 2.41 -52.22 -5.40
CA GLY A 432 3.73 -51.59 -5.47
C GLY A 432 3.82 -50.32 -6.34
N THR A 433 2.69 -49.82 -6.86
CA THR A 433 2.66 -48.50 -7.50
C THR A 433 2.81 -47.42 -6.44
N VAL A 434 3.74 -46.50 -6.66
CA VAL A 434 4.00 -45.32 -5.83
C VAL A 434 3.61 -44.04 -6.57
N LEU A 435 3.46 -42.93 -5.86
CA LEU A 435 2.99 -41.67 -6.43
C LEU A 435 3.96 -41.14 -7.50
N ASP A 436 5.27 -41.30 -7.30
CA ASP A 436 6.33 -40.96 -8.25
C ASP A 436 6.18 -41.55 -9.66
N ASP A 437 5.46 -42.67 -9.77
CA ASP A 437 5.31 -43.42 -11.01
C ASP A 437 4.08 -43.02 -11.83
N VAL A 438 3.19 -42.18 -11.29
CA VAL A 438 1.90 -41.89 -11.91
C VAL A 438 1.78 -40.49 -12.51
N LEU A 439 1.09 -40.41 -13.65
CA LEU A 439 0.57 -39.17 -14.24
C LEU A 439 -0.96 -39.31 -14.34
N VAL A 440 -1.69 -38.40 -13.73
CA VAL A 440 -3.17 -38.40 -13.75
C VAL A 440 -3.66 -37.28 -14.64
N GLU A 441 -4.47 -37.60 -15.64
CA GLU A 441 -5.03 -36.65 -16.60
C GLU A 441 -6.56 -36.69 -16.56
N ALA A 442 -7.20 -35.53 -16.48
CA ALA A 442 -8.63 -35.38 -16.75
C ALA A 442 -8.83 -34.90 -18.19
N ARG A 443 -9.54 -35.67 -19.01
CA ARG A 443 -9.73 -35.39 -20.44
C ARG A 443 -11.21 -35.30 -20.81
N ALA A 444 -11.60 -34.25 -21.52
CA ALA A 444 -12.93 -34.12 -22.11
C ALA A 444 -12.79 -33.82 -23.61
N GLU A 445 -13.59 -34.50 -24.44
CA GLU A 445 -13.63 -34.26 -25.89
C GLU A 445 -12.24 -34.34 -26.58
N GLY A 446 -11.36 -35.20 -26.06
CA GLY A 446 -9.99 -35.38 -26.57
C GLY A 446 -8.97 -34.33 -26.10
N ARG A 447 -9.39 -33.31 -25.36
CA ARG A 447 -8.53 -32.28 -24.74
C ARG A 447 -8.20 -32.63 -23.30
N VAL A 448 -6.97 -32.38 -22.86
CA VAL A 448 -6.61 -32.42 -21.42
C VAL A 448 -7.14 -31.15 -20.77
N LEU A 449 -7.96 -31.30 -19.74
CA LEU A 449 -8.43 -30.19 -18.93
C LEU A 449 -7.40 -29.83 -17.86
N VAL A 450 -6.83 -30.84 -17.20
CA VAL A 450 -5.81 -30.71 -16.15
C VAL A 450 -5.02 -32.02 -16.03
N ALA A 451 -3.76 -31.96 -15.63
CA ALA A 451 -2.91 -33.13 -15.41
C ALA A 451 -1.96 -32.93 -14.23
N VAL A 452 -1.78 -33.94 -13.38
CA VAL A 452 -0.87 -33.90 -12.22
C VAL A 452 0.22 -34.95 -12.40
N ASP A 453 1.49 -34.55 -12.30
CA ASP A 453 2.64 -35.46 -12.17
C ASP A 453 2.76 -35.89 -10.70
N GLY A 454 2.58 -37.17 -10.41
CA GLY A 454 2.64 -37.67 -9.04
C GLY A 454 4.01 -37.48 -8.37
N ARG A 455 5.11 -37.30 -9.13
CA ARG A 455 6.39 -36.88 -8.53
C ARG A 455 6.31 -35.56 -7.79
N SER A 456 5.64 -34.57 -8.40
CA SER A 456 5.68 -33.22 -7.86
C SER A 456 4.89 -33.19 -6.56
N VAL A 457 3.81 -33.97 -6.52
CA VAL A 457 3.04 -34.24 -5.30
C VAL A 457 3.87 -34.98 -4.27
N ALA A 458 4.58 -36.05 -4.64
CA ALA A 458 5.45 -36.78 -3.70
C ALA A 458 6.52 -35.85 -3.10
N ALA A 459 7.20 -35.06 -3.95
CA ALA A 459 8.20 -34.10 -3.51
C ALA A 459 7.62 -32.97 -2.64
N GLN A 460 6.35 -32.60 -2.82
CA GLN A 460 5.66 -31.68 -1.92
C GLN A 460 5.39 -32.35 -0.57
N LEU A 461 4.88 -33.58 -0.57
CA LEU A 461 4.61 -34.35 0.64
C LEU A 461 5.89 -34.60 1.46
N ASP A 462 7.02 -34.86 0.81
CA ASP A 462 8.33 -34.97 1.45
C ASP A 462 8.73 -33.66 2.16
N ALA A 463 8.51 -32.50 1.52
CA ALA A 463 8.75 -31.19 2.12
C ALA A 463 7.78 -30.91 3.30
N GLU A 464 6.52 -31.33 3.17
CA GLU A 464 5.53 -31.26 4.26
C GLU A 464 5.84 -32.21 5.42
N ALA A 465 6.58 -33.28 5.19
CA ALA A 465 7.02 -34.23 6.21
C ALA A 465 8.39 -33.89 6.82
N GLY A 466 9.14 -32.95 6.22
CA GLY A 466 10.55 -32.69 6.57
C GLY A 466 11.47 -33.86 6.24
N ALA A 467 11.08 -34.70 5.28
CA ALA A 467 11.76 -35.95 4.91
C ALA A 467 12.71 -35.79 3.70
N ASP A 468 12.74 -34.60 3.09
CA ASP A 468 13.60 -34.28 1.95
C ASP A 468 15.11 -34.22 2.31
N GLY A 469 15.46 -34.42 3.59
CA GLY A 469 16.84 -34.46 4.06
C GLY A 469 17.58 -33.15 3.80
N THR A 470 16.83 -32.05 3.65
CA THR A 470 17.42 -30.72 3.53
C THR A 470 17.91 -30.28 4.91
N ASP A 471 19.14 -30.71 5.25
CA ASP A 471 19.94 -30.13 6.33
C ASP A 471 20.35 -28.68 5.96
N GLY A 472 19.44 -27.87 5.39
CA GLY A 472 19.69 -26.54 4.82
C GLY A 472 20.67 -26.52 3.63
N THR A 473 21.02 -27.67 3.03
CA THR A 473 22.16 -27.77 2.08
C THR A 473 21.87 -28.48 0.75
N GLY A 474 20.60 -28.71 0.37
CA GLY A 474 20.24 -29.63 -0.72
C GLY A 474 19.39 -29.10 -1.88
N THR A 475 20.04 -28.50 -2.89
CA THR A 475 19.74 -28.57 -4.35
C THR A 475 18.76 -27.60 -5.05
N VAL A 476 18.07 -26.70 -4.36
CA VAL A 476 17.60 -25.44 -4.97
C VAL A 476 18.19 -24.31 -4.15
N ASP A 477 19.15 -23.56 -4.71
CA ASP A 477 19.74 -22.42 -4.00
C ASP A 477 18.61 -21.46 -3.59
N ALA A 478 18.39 -21.31 -2.29
CA ALA A 478 17.44 -20.35 -1.76
C ALA A 478 17.76 -18.96 -2.38
N PRO A 479 16.75 -18.21 -2.84
CA PRO A 479 16.96 -16.86 -3.34
C PRO A 479 17.72 -16.03 -2.31
N ALA A 480 18.69 -15.23 -2.76
CA ALA A 480 19.37 -14.31 -1.87
C ALA A 480 18.39 -13.24 -1.37
N ALA A 481 18.49 -12.92 -0.07
CA ALA A 481 17.79 -11.78 0.50
C ALA A 481 18.27 -10.47 -0.15
N ALA A 482 17.38 -9.47 -0.20
CA ALA A 482 17.70 -8.16 -0.70
C ALA A 482 18.75 -7.45 0.18
N VAL A 483 19.60 -6.65 -0.45
CA VAL A 483 20.63 -5.85 0.23
C VAL A 483 20.47 -4.37 -0.12
N ALA A 484 20.67 -3.50 0.87
CA ALA A 484 20.62 -2.07 0.64
C ALA A 484 21.76 -1.63 -0.30
N PRO A 485 21.52 -0.70 -1.23
CA PRO A 485 22.57 -0.17 -2.10
C PRO A 485 23.60 0.64 -1.28
N PRO A 486 24.90 0.60 -1.66
CA PRO A 486 25.93 1.41 -1.02
C PRO A 486 25.66 2.92 -1.15
N ALA A 487 26.23 3.73 -0.26
CA ALA A 487 26.14 5.18 -0.36
C ALA A 487 26.71 5.70 -1.70
N PRO A 488 26.23 6.85 -2.24
CA PRO A 488 26.62 7.34 -3.57
C PRO A 488 28.14 7.44 -3.80
N ALA A 489 28.91 7.85 -2.79
CA ALA A 489 30.35 7.99 -2.90
C ALA A 489 31.07 6.63 -3.09
N ASP A 490 30.49 5.56 -2.54
CA ASP A 490 31.06 4.21 -2.50
C ASP A 490 30.66 3.36 -3.72
N VAL A 491 29.64 3.79 -4.46
CA VAL A 491 29.27 3.15 -5.74
C VAL A 491 30.38 3.39 -6.76
N ALA A 492 30.93 2.32 -7.33
CA ALA A 492 32.15 2.38 -8.13
C ALA A 492 31.99 3.06 -9.51
N THR A 493 30.83 2.90 -10.16
CA THR A 493 30.65 3.31 -11.57
C THR A 493 29.47 4.27 -11.76
N VAL A 494 29.54 5.08 -12.81
CA VAL A 494 28.42 5.94 -13.25
C VAL A 494 27.20 5.10 -13.66
N ASP A 495 27.43 3.90 -14.20
CA ASP A 495 26.38 2.97 -14.60
C ASP A 495 25.56 2.50 -13.40
N GLU A 496 26.24 2.03 -12.36
CA GLU A 496 25.61 1.58 -11.12
C GLU A 496 24.91 2.74 -10.39
N LEU A 497 25.52 3.93 -10.36
CA LEU A 497 24.88 5.14 -9.81
C LEU A 497 23.55 5.46 -10.50
N PHE A 498 23.49 5.30 -11.83
CA PHE A 498 22.27 5.49 -12.58
C PHE A 498 21.22 4.43 -12.21
N LEU A 499 21.60 3.15 -12.17
CA LEU A 499 20.71 2.03 -11.86
C LEU A 499 20.15 2.10 -10.44
N VAL A 500 20.97 2.45 -9.44
CA VAL A 500 20.50 2.66 -8.06
C VAL A 500 19.51 3.81 -8.00
N GLY A 501 19.78 4.94 -8.66
CA GLY A 501 18.82 6.04 -8.72
C GLY A 501 17.53 5.67 -9.45
N GLN A 502 17.60 4.88 -10.52
CA GLN A 502 16.42 4.38 -11.23
C GLN A 502 15.59 3.46 -10.34
N TYR A 503 16.22 2.54 -9.61
CA TYR A 503 15.58 1.69 -8.61
C TYR A 503 14.84 2.58 -7.58
N LEU A 504 15.52 3.52 -6.93
CA LEU A 504 14.90 4.35 -5.90
C LEU A 504 13.69 5.14 -6.42
N GLN A 505 13.76 5.65 -7.66
CA GLN A 505 12.64 6.34 -8.30
C GLN A 505 11.49 5.37 -8.64
N GLN A 506 11.80 4.20 -9.21
CA GLN A 506 10.82 3.20 -9.63
C GLN A 506 9.93 2.76 -8.47
N TYR A 507 10.56 2.40 -7.35
CA TYR A 507 9.90 1.91 -6.14
C TYR A 507 9.35 3.02 -5.24
N ARG A 508 9.46 4.29 -5.66
CA ARG A 508 9.02 5.47 -4.89
C ARG A 508 9.57 5.44 -3.47
N HIS A 509 10.85 5.14 -3.33
CA HIS A 509 11.46 4.81 -2.04
C HIS A 509 11.26 5.92 -1.01
N ALA A 510 10.67 5.58 0.15
CA ALA A 510 10.25 6.58 1.15
C ALA A 510 11.42 7.26 1.89
N THR A 511 12.52 6.53 2.10
CA THR A 511 13.59 6.96 3.01
C THR A 511 14.91 7.32 2.31
N ARG A 512 14.97 7.21 0.98
CA ARG A 512 16.19 7.44 0.18
C ARG A 512 15.81 8.12 -1.13
N SER A 513 16.49 9.22 -1.44
CA SER A 513 16.30 9.96 -2.69
C SER A 513 17.21 9.44 -3.80
N PRO A 514 16.75 9.40 -5.07
CA PRO A 514 17.60 9.08 -6.22
C PRO A 514 18.60 10.20 -6.58
N GLU A 515 18.28 11.46 -6.21
CA GLU A 515 19.03 12.63 -6.65
C GLU A 515 20.52 12.63 -6.22
N PRO A 516 20.90 12.25 -4.97
CA PRO A 516 22.30 12.15 -4.57
C PRO A 516 23.15 11.23 -5.47
N TYR A 517 22.59 10.09 -5.90
CA TYR A 517 23.27 9.14 -6.78
C TYR A 517 23.51 9.75 -8.17
N TRP A 518 22.49 10.40 -8.74
CA TRP A 518 22.60 11.06 -10.04
C TRP A 518 23.51 12.29 -10.02
N ARG A 519 23.51 13.07 -8.93
CA ARG A 519 24.44 14.20 -8.78
C ARG A 519 25.89 13.72 -8.70
N GLU A 520 26.14 12.64 -7.98
CA GLU A 520 27.47 12.03 -7.93
C GLU A 520 27.90 11.49 -9.30
N ALA A 521 26.97 10.90 -10.06
CA ALA A 521 27.23 10.48 -11.43
C ALA A 521 27.62 11.66 -12.34
N LEU A 522 26.89 12.78 -12.29
CA LEU A 522 27.22 13.98 -13.07
C LEU A 522 28.52 14.66 -12.61
N ARG A 523 28.91 14.51 -11.35
CA ARG A 523 30.23 14.98 -10.88
C ARG A 523 31.36 14.22 -11.57
N ARG A 524 31.16 12.92 -11.86
CA ARG A 524 32.13 12.03 -12.52
C ARG A 524 32.09 12.15 -14.05
N ASP A 525 30.91 12.14 -14.64
CA ASP A 525 30.67 12.39 -16.07
C ASP A 525 29.53 13.41 -16.26
N PRO A 526 29.84 14.71 -16.39
CA PRO A 526 28.85 15.76 -16.60
C PRO A 526 27.99 15.56 -17.86
N GLY A 527 28.48 14.77 -18.82
CA GLY A 527 27.81 14.51 -20.09
C GLY A 527 26.95 13.25 -20.11
N ASP A 528 26.86 12.46 -19.05
CA ASP A 528 26.08 11.20 -19.08
C ASP A 528 24.62 11.49 -19.48
N VAL A 529 24.19 10.88 -20.58
CA VAL A 529 22.89 11.17 -21.21
C VAL A 529 21.74 10.74 -20.30
N ARG A 530 21.84 9.57 -19.68
CA ARG A 530 20.77 8.95 -18.89
C ARG A 530 20.55 9.74 -17.61
N VAL A 531 21.63 10.10 -16.94
CA VAL A 531 21.60 10.85 -15.68
C VAL A 531 21.09 12.28 -15.90
N ASN A 532 21.52 12.95 -16.97
CA ASN A 532 20.99 14.27 -17.32
C ASN A 532 19.47 14.22 -17.58
N VAL A 533 18.97 13.18 -18.27
CA VAL A 533 17.53 12.99 -18.52
C VAL A 533 16.77 12.70 -17.22
N ALA A 534 17.30 11.84 -16.35
CA ALA A 534 16.66 11.49 -15.09
C ALA A 534 16.50 12.71 -14.16
N LEU A 535 17.57 13.49 -13.97
CA LEU A 535 17.52 14.74 -13.20
C LEU A 535 16.64 15.80 -13.86
N ALA A 536 16.67 15.91 -15.20
CA ALA A 536 15.78 16.81 -15.91
C ALA A 536 14.30 16.44 -15.73
N THR A 537 13.98 15.16 -15.58
CA THR A 537 12.62 14.68 -15.30
C THR A 537 12.16 15.16 -13.92
N LEU A 538 12.97 14.97 -12.87
CA LEU A 538 12.66 15.52 -11.53
C LEU A 538 12.48 17.06 -11.55
N LEU A 539 13.33 17.76 -12.31
CA LEU A 539 13.20 19.21 -12.46
C LEU A 539 11.96 19.61 -13.27
N HIS A 540 11.56 18.82 -14.27
CA HIS A 540 10.34 19.05 -15.04
C HIS A 540 9.11 18.92 -14.14
N ASP A 541 9.05 17.85 -13.35
CA ASP A 541 7.96 17.54 -12.44
C ASP A 541 7.84 18.54 -11.28
N SER A 542 8.95 19.18 -10.89
CA SER A 542 8.97 20.28 -9.91
C SER A 542 8.81 21.69 -10.53
N ALA A 543 8.38 21.76 -11.80
CA ALA A 543 8.13 22.97 -12.57
C ALA A 543 9.37 23.90 -12.72
N ARG A 544 10.58 23.32 -12.67
CA ARG A 544 11.87 23.99 -12.93
C ARG A 544 12.29 23.77 -14.38
N TRP A 545 11.39 24.11 -15.32
CA TRP A 545 11.55 23.78 -16.75
C TRP A 545 12.78 24.40 -17.42
N GLY A 546 13.24 25.56 -16.92
CA GLY A 546 14.48 26.20 -17.41
C GLY A 546 15.72 25.37 -17.09
N GLU A 547 15.83 24.88 -15.86
CA GLU A 547 16.96 24.03 -15.43
C GLU A 547 16.88 22.65 -16.10
N ALA A 548 15.68 22.07 -16.22
CA ALA A 548 15.47 20.83 -16.96
C ALA A 548 15.91 20.96 -18.44
N LEU A 549 15.59 22.08 -19.09
CA LEU A 549 15.99 22.37 -20.47
C LEU A 549 17.52 22.35 -20.65
N ASP A 550 18.28 22.88 -19.69
CA ASP A 550 19.74 22.94 -19.77
C ASP A 550 20.38 21.55 -19.66
N LEU A 551 19.89 20.70 -18.75
CA LEU A 551 20.32 19.30 -18.66
C LEU A 551 19.96 18.52 -19.93
N LEU A 552 18.74 18.70 -20.46
CA LEU A 552 18.30 18.02 -21.68
C LEU A 552 19.10 18.43 -22.91
N ARG A 553 19.51 19.71 -23.01
CA ARG A 553 20.42 20.17 -24.06
C ARG A 553 21.80 19.53 -23.94
N THR A 554 22.30 19.35 -22.72
CA THR A 554 23.57 18.65 -22.46
C THR A 554 23.47 17.19 -22.91
N ALA A 555 22.41 16.49 -22.52
CA ALA A 555 22.12 15.11 -22.93
C ALA A 555 22.04 14.97 -24.45
N VAL A 556 21.23 15.80 -25.13
CA VAL A 556 21.07 15.77 -26.59
C VAL A 556 22.37 16.10 -27.31
N THR A 557 23.14 17.08 -26.83
CA THR A 557 24.45 17.43 -27.42
C THR A 557 25.40 16.24 -27.35
N ARG A 558 25.48 15.55 -26.21
CA ARG A 558 26.29 14.35 -26.05
C ARG A 558 25.82 13.22 -26.96
N GLN A 559 24.51 12.91 -26.92
CA GLN A 559 23.91 11.81 -27.66
C GLN A 559 24.14 11.94 -29.17
N LEU A 560 24.08 13.18 -29.70
CA LEU A 560 24.17 13.46 -31.13
C LEU A 560 25.58 13.82 -31.61
N ALA A 561 26.59 13.84 -30.74
CA ALA A 561 27.94 14.32 -31.06
C ALA A 561 28.62 13.53 -32.20
N TRP A 562 28.35 12.22 -32.29
CA TRP A 562 28.96 11.33 -33.28
C TRP A 562 27.96 10.83 -34.33
N ALA A 563 26.68 10.68 -33.95
CA ALA A 563 25.62 10.22 -34.81
C ALA A 563 24.42 11.19 -34.69
N PRO A 564 24.08 11.95 -35.75
CA PRO A 564 23.00 12.91 -35.67
C PRO A 564 21.61 12.27 -35.55
N ASN A 565 21.50 10.94 -35.68
CA ASN A 565 20.26 10.19 -35.57
C ASN A 565 20.34 9.31 -34.32
N PRO A 566 19.58 9.61 -33.26
CA PRO A 566 19.70 8.88 -32.01
C PRO A 566 18.99 7.52 -32.08
N ALA A 567 19.55 6.51 -31.42
CA ALA A 567 18.90 5.21 -31.26
C ALA A 567 17.69 5.28 -30.31
N ASP A 568 17.76 6.14 -29.30
CA ASP A 568 16.71 6.40 -28.32
C ASP A 568 16.23 7.86 -28.40
N GLY A 569 14.91 8.04 -28.50
CA GLY A 569 14.26 9.33 -28.70
C GLY A 569 13.91 10.08 -27.40
N GLU A 570 14.13 9.49 -26.23
CA GLU A 570 13.71 10.05 -24.94
C GLU A 570 14.27 11.45 -24.66
N PRO A 571 15.59 11.72 -24.82
CA PRO A 571 16.13 13.04 -24.48
C PRO A 571 15.49 14.16 -25.32
N LEU A 572 15.19 13.86 -26.59
CA LEU A 572 14.53 14.79 -27.50
C LEU A 572 13.03 14.95 -27.20
N TYR A 573 12.35 13.88 -26.77
CA TYR A 573 10.96 13.94 -26.34
C TYR A 573 10.80 14.87 -25.13
N ARG A 574 11.58 14.59 -24.08
CA ARG A 574 11.66 15.39 -22.85
C ARG A 574 12.03 16.85 -23.14
N LEU A 575 13.01 17.07 -24.03
CA LEU A 575 13.37 18.42 -24.49
C LEU A 575 12.16 19.14 -25.13
N GLY A 576 11.41 18.42 -25.97
CA GLY A 576 10.17 18.92 -26.57
C GLY A 576 9.10 19.31 -25.55
N LEU A 577 8.91 18.52 -24.49
CA LEU A 577 7.98 18.83 -23.41
C LEU A 577 8.40 20.09 -22.63
N ALA A 578 9.68 20.18 -22.25
CA ALA A 578 10.22 21.36 -21.56
C ALA A 578 10.09 22.64 -22.42
N LEU A 579 10.40 22.55 -23.72
CA LEU A 579 10.25 23.67 -24.66
C LEU A 579 8.78 24.09 -24.81
N THR A 580 7.85 23.13 -24.83
CA THR A 580 6.40 23.41 -24.85
C THR A 580 5.98 24.22 -23.63
N ARG A 581 6.37 23.80 -22.42
CA ARG A 581 6.08 24.52 -21.16
C ARG A 581 6.68 25.92 -21.12
N LEU A 582 7.82 26.14 -21.77
CA LEU A 582 8.46 27.45 -21.92
C LEU A 582 7.88 28.31 -23.06
N GLY A 583 6.83 27.85 -23.74
CA GLY A 583 6.18 28.59 -24.84
C GLY A 583 6.99 28.61 -26.14
N ARG A 584 7.98 27.72 -26.30
CA ARG A 584 8.90 27.66 -27.45
C ARG A 584 8.44 26.61 -28.48
N GLY A 585 7.19 26.74 -28.93
CA GLY A 585 6.50 25.70 -29.73
C GLY A 585 7.20 25.28 -31.03
N ALA A 586 7.86 26.20 -31.73
CA ALA A 586 8.60 25.87 -32.96
C ALA A 586 9.80 24.93 -32.70
N GLU A 587 10.56 25.20 -31.64
CA GLU A 587 11.68 24.35 -31.25
C GLU A 587 11.18 23.01 -30.66
N ALA A 588 10.07 23.04 -29.92
CA ALA A 588 9.43 21.83 -29.42
C ALA A 588 9.01 20.90 -30.56
N GLN A 589 8.39 21.45 -31.62
CA GLN A 589 8.02 20.68 -32.82
C GLN A 589 9.23 20.00 -33.47
N GLU A 590 10.37 20.69 -33.59
CA GLU A 590 11.60 20.12 -34.17
C GLU A 590 12.14 18.97 -33.30
N ALA A 591 12.26 19.18 -32.00
CA ALA A 591 12.76 18.16 -31.06
C ALA A 591 11.86 16.92 -31.06
N LEU A 592 10.54 17.09 -30.94
CA LEU A 592 9.57 16.00 -30.97
C LEU A 592 9.56 15.29 -32.34
N ALA A 593 9.70 16.02 -33.44
CA ALA A 593 9.71 15.41 -34.78
C ALA A 593 10.87 14.43 -34.95
N LYS A 594 12.04 14.79 -34.38
CA LYS A 594 13.23 13.95 -34.39
C LYS A 594 13.16 12.81 -33.38
N SER A 595 12.54 13.04 -32.22
CA SER A 595 12.25 11.98 -31.24
C SER A 595 11.43 10.84 -31.87
N ALA A 596 10.46 11.19 -32.73
CA ALA A 596 9.58 10.24 -33.40
C ALA A 596 10.27 9.32 -34.45
N TRP A 597 11.59 9.44 -34.67
CA TRP A 597 12.33 8.58 -35.60
C TRP A 597 12.60 7.19 -35.04
N ASN A 598 12.49 7.00 -33.72
CA ASN A 598 12.55 5.72 -33.04
C ASN A 598 11.14 5.18 -32.73
N ALA A 599 10.95 3.86 -32.77
CA ALA A 599 9.65 3.23 -32.60
C ALA A 599 9.00 3.48 -31.23
N ALA A 600 9.77 3.44 -30.13
CA ALA A 600 9.28 3.62 -28.76
C ALA A 600 8.71 5.04 -28.54
N TRP A 601 9.33 6.06 -29.16
CA TRP A 601 8.92 7.45 -29.00
C TRP A 601 8.07 7.99 -30.15
N ALA A 602 7.88 7.22 -31.23
CA ALA A 602 7.06 7.61 -32.37
C ALA A 602 5.61 7.92 -31.97
N GLY A 603 4.98 7.08 -31.13
CA GLY A 603 3.62 7.31 -30.62
C GLY A 603 3.53 8.58 -29.76
N PRO A 604 4.24 8.63 -28.60
CA PRO A 604 4.22 9.77 -27.69
C PRO A 604 4.54 11.11 -28.36
N ALA A 605 5.63 11.16 -29.15
CA ALA A 605 6.07 12.38 -29.79
C ALA A 605 5.11 12.83 -30.91
N SER A 606 4.52 11.90 -31.67
CA SER A 606 3.51 12.25 -32.67
C SER A 606 2.23 12.79 -32.04
N LEU A 607 1.77 12.25 -30.91
CA LEU A 607 0.61 12.78 -30.18
C LEU A 607 0.88 14.19 -29.63
N ALA A 608 2.03 14.40 -28.98
CA ALA A 608 2.43 15.72 -28.48
C ALA A 608 2.50 16.76 -29.61
N ARG A 609 3.03 16.38 -30.78
CA ARG A 609 3.05 17.26 -31.96
C ARG A 609 1.67 17.52 -32.53
N ALA A 610 0.79 16.51 -32.56
CA ALA A 610 -0.58 16.67 -33.02
C ALA A 610 -1.36 17.65 -32.13
N ARG A 611 -1.15 17.63 -30.81
CA ARG A 611 -1.71 18.64 -29.88
C ARG A 611 -1.21 20.05 -30.19
N LEU A 612 0.10 20.22 -30.35
CA LEU A 612 0.72 21.52 -30.66
C LEU A 612 0.25 22.11 -32.01
N LEU A 613 -0.02 21.28 -33.01
CA LEU A 613 -0.61 21.71 -34.29
C LEU A 613 -2.11 21.98 -34.13
N GLY A 614 -2.81 21.03 -33.52
CA GLY A 614 -4.23 21.11 -33.18
C GLY A 614 -5.08 21.64 -34.32
N ARG A 615 -6.02 22.52 -33.97
CA ARG A 615 -6.92 23.17 -34.94
C ARG A 615 -6.22 24.14 -35.91
N SER A 616 -4.94 24.49 -35.68
CA SER A 616 -4.22 25.42 -36.57
C SER A 616 -3.75 24.76 -37.88
N ASP A 617 -3.53 23.45 -37.87
CA ASP A 617 -3.22 22.63 -39.06
C ASP A 617 -3.82 21.22 -38.91
N PRO A 618 -5.14 21.07 -39.12
CA PRO A 618 -5.82 19.79 -38.91
C PRO A 618 -5.34 18.70 -39.89
N ALA A 619 -4.88 19.07 -41.08
CA ALA A 619 -4.37 18.09 -42.05
C ALA A 619 -3.07 17.44 -41.58
N ALA A 620 -2.14 18.23 -41.04
CA ALA A 620 -0.90 17.70 -40.46
C ALA A 620 -1.16 16.93 -39.14
N ALA A 621 -2.10 17.41 -38.31
CA ALA A 621 -2.53 16.71 -37.10
C ALA A 621 -3.09 15.31 -37.43
N GLU A 622 -3.97 15.19 -38.44
CA GLU A 622 -4.52 13.91 -38.87
C GLU A 622 -3.42 12.90 -39.22
N GLN A 623 -2.42 13.32 -39.99
CA GLN A 623 -1.33 12.45 -40.43
C GLN A 623 -0.55 11.86 -39.24
N LEU A 624 -0.30 12.69 -38.21
CA LEU A 624 0.38 12.28 -36.99
C LEU A 624 -0.49 11.34 -36.17
N LEU A 625 -1.77 11.66 -35.97
CA LEU A 625 -2.70 10.83 -35.19
C LEU A 625 -2.87 9.44 -35.82
N ARG A 626 -3.03 9.36 -37.15
CA ARG A 626 -3.03 8.07 -37.84
C ARG A 626 -1.70 7.33 -37.73
N ALA A 627 -0.57 8.03 -37.56
CA ALA A 627 0.72 7.39 -37.32
C ALA A 627 0.85 6.80 -35.90
N VAL A 628 0.19 7.42 -34.91
CA VAL A 628 0.01 6.86 -33.57
C VAL A 628 -0.85 5.61 -33.67
N LEU A 629 -2.04 5.70 -34.26
CA LEU A 629 -3.02 4.61 -34.32
C LEU A 629 -2.57 3.39 -35.16
N ARG A 630 -1.59 3.54 -36.04
CA ARG A 630 -0.95 2.39 -36.72
C ARG A 630 -0.05 1.55 -35.81
N ARG A 631 0.42 2.12 -34.70
CA ARG A 631 1.30 1.46 -33.72
C ARG A 631 0.53 1.04 -32.48
N ASP A 632 -0.41 1.87 -32.08
CA ASP A 632 -1.27 1.68 -30.92
C ASP A 632 -2.71 2.08 -31.32
N ALA A 633 -3.46 1.09 -31.82
CA ALA A 633 -4.84 1.29 -32.27
C ALA A 633 -5.80 1.67 -31.13
N ASP A 634 -5.37 1.41 -29.90
CA ASP A 634 -6.13 1.52 -28.67
C ASP A 634 -5.86 2.85 -27.94
N ASN A 635 -5.01 3.71 -28.49
CA ASN A 635 -4.67 5.00 -27.92
C ASN A 635 -5.87 5.96 -27.90
N LEU A 636 -6.60 6.00 -26.78
CA LEU A 636 -7.87 6.72 -26.67
C LEU A 636 -7.73 8.21 -27.01
N GLN A 637 -6.72 8.89 -26.44
CA GLN A 637 -6.47 10.31 -26.71
C GLN A 637 -6.21 10.62 -28.20
N ALA A 638 -5.50 9.74 -28.90
CA ALA A 638 -5.27 9.90 -30.34
C ALA A 638 -6.54 9.65 -31.15
N ARG A 639 -7.40 8.71 -30.74
CA ARG A 639 -8.71 8.45 -31.37
C ARG A 639 -9.64 9.66 -31.20
N ASP A 640 -9.77 10.20 -30.00
CA ASP A 640 -10.67 11.32 -29.71
C ASP A 640 -10.22 12.63 -30.37
N LEU A 641 -8.91 12.91 -30.35
CA LEU A 641 -8.37 14.05 -31.08
C LEU A 641 -8.50 13.87 -32.60
N LEU A 642 -8.46 12.63 -33.11
CA LEU A 642 -8.70 12.35 -34.53
C LEU A 642 -10.17 12.58 -34.90
N VAL A 643 -11.13 12.23 -34.05
CA VAL A 643 -12.56 12.56 -34.26
C VAL A 643 -12.75 14.07 -34.44
N LEU A 644 -12.13 14.89 -33.57
CA LEU A 644 -12.17 16.36 -33.70
C LEU A 644 -11.51 16.84 -34.98
N THR A 645 -10.33 16.32 -35.29
CA THR A 645 -9.57 16.68 -36.49
C THR A 645 -10.34 16.35 -37.77
N LEU A 646 -11.00 15.18 -37.82
CA LEU A 646 -11.84 14.77 -38.95
C LEU A 646 -13.06 15.67 -39.12
N ARG A 647 -13.66 16.12 -38.01
CA ARG A 647 -14.77 17.08 -38.02
C ARG A 647 -14.32 18.45 -38.58
N ASP A 648 -13.13 18.93 -38.22
CA ASP A 648 -12.55 20.16 -38.80
C ASP A 648 -12.25 20.02 -40.31
N LEU A 649 -11.99 18.80 -40.79
CA LEU A 649 -11.78 18.46 -42.20
C LEU A 649 -13.08 18.10 -42.94
N ASP A 650 -14.24 18.30 -42.30
CA ASP A 650 -15.58 18.00 -42.83
C ASP A 650 -15.83 16.51 -43.19
N ARG A 651 -15.13 15.59 -42.52
CA ARG A 651 -15.26 14.11 -42.68
C ARG A 651 -16.06 13.50 -41.54
N ARG A 652 -17.34 13.89 -41.43
CA ARG A 652 -18.19 13.57 -40.27
C ARG A 652 -18.52 12.08 -40.12
N GLU A 653 -18.85 11.40 -41.20
CA GLU A 653 -19.22 9.98 -41.17
C GLU A 653 -18.08 9.13 -40.58
N GLU A 654 -16.86 9.34 -41.06
CA GLU A 654 -15.68 8.65 -40.53
C GLU A 654 -15.36 9.02 -39.09
N ALA A 655 -15.60 10.28 -38.69
CA ALA A 655 -15.44 10.70 -37.31
C ALA A 655 -16.44 9.99 -36.38
N ASP A 656 -17.68 9.82 -36.82
CA ASP A 656 -18.74 9.16 -36.06
C ASP A 656 -18.52 7.64 -35.98
N ASP A 657 -18.02 7.01 -37.06
CA ASP A 657 -17.60 5.60 -37.05
C ASP A 657 -16.45 5.37 -36.06
N LEU A 658 -15.39 6.18 -36.13
CA LEU A 658 -14.25 6.08 -35.22
C LEU A 658 -14.68 6.27 -33.75
N LEU A 659 -15.58 7.22 -33.50
CA LEU A 659 -16.14 7.48 -32.17
C LEU A 659 -16.96 6.29 -31.66
N HIS A 660 -17.75 5.66 -32.51
CA HIS A 660 -18.51 4.45 -32.17
C HIS A 660 -17.56 3.30 -31.79
N GLU A 661 -16.52 3.09 -32.59
CA GLU A 661 -15.48 2.09 -32.28
C GLU A 661 -14.75 2.39 -30.97
N THR A 662 -14.40 3.66 -30.69
CA THR A 662 -13.77 4.05 -29.43
C THR A 662 -14.65 3.69 -28.23
N LEU A 663 -15.96 3.96 -28.31
CA LEU A 663 -16.90 3.66 -27.23
C LEU A 663 -17.25 2.17 -27.10
N ALA A 664 -17.00 1.37 -28.14
CA ALA A 664 -17.07 -0.09 -28.08
C ALA A 664 -15.81 -0.68 -27.44
N LEU A 665 -14.65 -0.09 -27.72
CA LEU A 665 -13.37 -0.45 -27.13
C LEU A 665 -13.29 -0.05 -25.64
N ASP A 666 -13.84 1.11 -25.29
CA ASP A 666 -13.86 1.64 -23.93
C ASP A 666 -15.14 2.47 -23.69
N PRO A 667 -16.17 1.88 -23.06
CA PRO A 667 -17.44 2.56 -22.83
C PRO A 667 -17.36 3.69 -21.79
N LEU A 668 -16.26 3.77 -21.04
CA LEU A 668 -16.04 4.70 -19.93
C LEU A 668 -14.98 5.77 -20.27
N ASP A 669 -14.60 5.90 -21.54
CA ASP A 669 -13.79 7.04 -21.99
C ASP A 669 -14.59 8.35 -21.97
N GLN A 670 -14.22 9.26 -21.08
CA GLN A 670 -14.99 10.48 -20.83
C GLN A 670 -14.89 11.50 -21.97
N TRP A 671 -13.79 11.52 -22.72
CA TRP A 671 -13.64 12.42 -23.87
C TRP A 671 -14.52 11.96 -25.02
N ALA A 672 -14.48 10.67 -25.36
CA ALA A 672 -15.37 10.03 -26.33
C ALA A 672 -16.85 10.19 -25.93
N ARG A 673 -17.20 10.01 -24.65
CA ARG A 673 -18.57 10.21 -24.16
C ARG A 673 -19.04 11.64 -24.36
N HIS A 674 -18.19 12.63 -24.10
CA HIS A 674 -18.52 14.04 -24.36
C HIS A 674 -18.71 14.29 -25.87
N LEU A 675 -17.82 13.77 -26.71
CA LEU A 675 -17.93 13.87 -28.18
C LEU A 675 -19.20 13.23 -28.74
N ALA A 676 -19.74 12.22 -28.06
CA ALA A 676 -20.96 11.50 -28.41
C ALA A 676 -22.24 12.05 -27.74
N GLY A 677 -22.13 13.09 -26.90
CA GLY A 677 -23.26 13.64 -26.15
C GLY A 677 -23.86 12.66 -25.12
N ARG A 678 -23.03 11.76 -24.56
CA ARG A 678 -23.42 10.84 -23.49
C ARG A 678 -23.26 11.49 -22.12
N VAL A 679 -23.89 10.89 -21.10
CA VAL A 679 -23.70 11.29 -19.70
C VAL A 679 -22.23 11.07 -19.32
N LEU A 680 -21.60 12.06 -18.72
CA LEU A 680 -20.21 12.00 -18.25
C LEU A 680 -20.15 11.58 -16.78
N SER A 681 -18.93 11.33 -16.31
CA SER A 681 -18.64 11.13 -14.90
C SER A 681 -19.13 12.30 -14.03
N ASP A 682 -19.45 11.99 -12.78
CA ASP A 682 -19.67 12.97 -11.72
C ASP A 682 -18.35 13.42 -11.04
N ASP A 683 -17.20 12.88 -11.46
CA ASP A 683 -15.88 13.27 -10.96
C ASP A 683 -15.33 14.54 -11.65
N SER A 684 -15.42 15.68 -10.97
CA SER A 684 -14.91 16.98 -11.48
C SER A 684 -13.41 16.96 -11.86
N PRO A 685 -12.49 16.35 -11.09
CA PRO A 685 -11.10 16.12 -11.50
C PRO A 685 -10.93 15.44 -12.86
N THR A 686 -11.65 14.36 -13.13
CA THR A 686 -11.62 13.68 -14.43
C THR A 686 -12.07 14.62 -15.55
N LEU A 687 -13.15 15.38 -15.33
CA LEU A 687 -13.65 16.36 -16.30
C LEU A 687 -12.68 17.52 -16.52
N LEU A 688 -11.96 17.96 -15.49
CA LEU A 688 -10.87 18.93 -15.63
C LEU A 688 -9.80 18.39 -16.58
N ASP A 689 -9.36 17.14 -16.43
CA ASP A 689 -8.37 16.57 -17.34
C ASP A 689 -8.88 16.50 -18.80
N VAL A 690 -10.16 16.16 -19.03
CA VAL A 690 -10.78 16.21 -20.37
C VAL A 690 -10.82 17.64 -20.93
N ALA A 691 -11.13 18.64 -20.10
CA ALA A 691 -11.09 20.05 -20.53
C ALA A 691 -9.66 20.48 -20.92
N LEU A 692 -8.65 20.03 -20.18
CA LEU A 692 -7.25 20.31 -20.48
C LEU A 692 -6.79 19.61 -21.76
N GLU A 693 -7.29 18.41 -22.04
CA GLU A 693 -7.05 17.71 -23.31
C GLU A 693 -7.56 18.51 -24.51
N TYR A 694 -8.81 18.99 -24.48
CA TYR A 694 -9.33 19.93 -25.49
C TYR A 694 -8.48 21.20 -25.59
N GLY A 695 -8.16 21.80 -24.43
CA GLY A 695 -7.38 23.03 -24.34
C GLY A 695 -5.97 22.88 -24.92
N SER A 696 -5.34 21.71 -24.78
CA SER A 696 -4.00 21.43 -25.30
C SER A 696 -3.92 21.45 -26.82
N ALA A 697 -5.03 21.13 -27.50
CA ALA A 697 -5.14 21.09 -28.97
C ALA A 697 -5.85 22.30 -29.59
N GLY A 698 -6.16 23.32 -28.78
CA GLY A 698 -6.75 24.58 -29.25
C GLY A 698 -8.28 24.58 -29.41
N TYR A 699 -8.97 23.56 -28.91
CA TYR A 699 -10.44 23.47 -28.88
C TYR A 699 -10.98 24.19 -27.63
N LEU A 700 -10.82 25.51 -27.60
CA LEU A 700 -11.02 26.32 -26.38
C LEU A 700 -12.49 26.40 -25.95
N ASP A 701 -13.44 26.41 -26.89
CA ASP A 701 -14.87 26.48 -26.56
C ASP A 701 -15.37 25.16 -25.98
N GLU A 702 -14.91 24.03 -26.53
CA GLU A 702 -15.17 22.69 -26.00
C GLU A 702 -14.56 22.53 -24.61
N ALA A 703 -13.31 22.99 -24.41
CA ALA A 703 -12.68 23.00 -23.10
C ALA A 703 -13.49 23.80 -22.06
N LEU A 704 -13.96 25.00 -22.42
CA LEU A 704 -14.81 25.83 -21.55
C LEU A 704 -16.15 25.13 -21.23
N SER A 705 -16.76 24.44 -22.21
CA SER A 705 -17.98 23.67 -22.00
C SER A 705 -17.79 22.54 -20.99
N VAL A 706 -16.67 21.81 -21.07
CA VAL A 706 -16.38 20.73 -20.11
C VAL A 706 -16.06 21.30 -18.72
N LEU A 707 -15.40 22.46 -18.61
CA LEU A 707 -15.21 23.13 -17.32
C LEU A 707 -16.55 23.55 -16.68
N ASP A 708 -17.51 24.02 -17.47
CA ASP A 708 -18.84 24.36 -16.96
C ASP A 708 -19.58 23.11 -16.46
N LEU A 709 -19.39 21.95 -17.11
CA LEU A 709 -19.88 20.65 -16.63
C LEU A 709 -19.17 20.22 -15.33
N ALA A 710 -17.84 20.31 -15.27
CA ALA A 710 -17.06 19.99 -14.08
C ALA A 710 -17.49 20.83 -12.87
N GLN A 711 -17.75 22.12 -13.07
CA GLN A 711 -18.25 23.04 -12.05
C GLN A 711 -19.64 22.63 -11.53
N ALA A 712 -20.51 22.16 -12.42
CA ALA A 712 -21.85 21.69 -12.06
C ALA A 712 -21.83 20.40 -11.21
N GLN A 713 -20.72 19.64 -11.26
CA GLN A 713 -20.55 18.39 -10.52
C GLN A 713 -19.96 18.54 -9.12
N LEU A 714 -19.33 19.68 -8.79
CA LEU A 714 -18.71 19.90 -7.48
C LEU A 714 -19.64 19.60 -6.28
N PRO A 715 -20.94 19.93 -6.28
CA PRO A 715 -21.82 19.62 -5.15
C PRO A 715 -22.10 18.11 -4.95
N ARG A 716 -21.72 17.26 -5.92
CA ARG A 716 -21.86 15.80 -5.88
C ARG A 716 -20.54 15.08 -5.59
N ALA A 717 -19.45 15.83 -5.33
CA ALA A 717 -18.15 15.24 -5.06
C ALA A 717 -18.23 14.25 -3.88
N ALA A 718 -17.63 13.08 -4.07
CA ALA A 718 -17.55 12.08 -3.01
C ALA A 718 -16.71 12.61 -1.84
N GLN A 719 -17.00 12.13 -0.63
CA GLN A 719 -16.20 12.45 0.53
C GLN A 719 -14.77 11.89 0.34
N GLY A 720 -13.75 12.72 0.60
CA GLY A 720 -12.35 12.37 0.31
C GLY A 720 -11.89 12.72 -1.11
N GLN A 721 -12.79 13.13 -2.02
CA GLN A 721 -12.40 13.64 -3.33
C GLN A 721 -11.76 15.03 -3.19
N VAL A 722 -10.71 15.30 -3.97
CA VAL A 722 -10.07 16.62 -4.01
C VAL A 722 -11.02 17.69 -4.58
N ASN A 723 -11.09 18.85 -3.92
CA ASN A 723 -11.86 19.99 -4.42
C ASN A 723 -11.08 20.68 -5.54
N VAL A 724 -11.59 20.66 -6.77
CA VAL A 724 -10.95 21.36 -7.90
C VAL A 724 -11.61 22.69 -8.24
N GLY A 725 -12.62 23.14 -7.49
CA GLY A 725 -13.42 24.33 -7.80
C GLY A 725 -12.59 25.60 -8.08
N PRO A 726 -11.66 26.00 -7.20
CA PRO A 726 -10.77 27.13 -7.49
C PRO A 726 -9.94 26.93 -8.75
N LEU A 727 -9.40 25.73 -8.97
CA LEU A 727 -8.60 25.40 -10.15
C LEU A 727 -9.41 25.50 -11.44
N LEU A 728 -10.68 25.04 -11.45
CA LEU A 728 -11.58 25.21 -12.60
C LEU A 728 -11.69 26.69 -13.00
N GLY A 729 -11.81 27.59 -12.02
CA GLY A 729 -11.91 29.02 -12.29
C GLY A 729 -10.60 29.65 -12.80
N TYR A 730 -9.44 29.24 -12.28
CA TYR A 730 -8.14 29.67 -12.81
C TYR A 730 -7.91 29.18 -14.25
N HIS A 731 -8.21 27.89 -14.52
CA HIS A 731 -8.16 27.32 -15.86
C HIS A 731 -9.11 28.04 -16.82
N ARG A 732 -10.34 28.32 -16.38
CA ARG A 732 -11.32 29.08 -17.16
C ARG A 732 -10.82 30.48 -17.51
N ALA A 733 -10.20 31.19 -16.58
CA ALA A 733 -9.63 32.50 -16.82
C ALA A 733 -8.50 32.45 -17.87
N SER A 734 -7.60 31.47 -17.77
CA SER A 734 -6.52 31.26 -18.73
C SER A 734 -7.06 30.93 -20.13
N LEU A 735 -8.01 29.99 -20.24
CA LEU A 735 -8.64 29.62 -21.52
C LEU A 735 -9.37 30.80 -22.17
N LEU A 736 -10.09 31.61 -21.40
CA LEU A 736 -10.72 32.84 -21.90
C LEU A 736 -9.70 33.86 -22.40
N ALA A 737 -8.59 34.04 -21.70
CA ALA A 737 -7.52 34.93 -22.13
C ALA A 737 -6.90 34.46 -23.46
N ARG A 738 -6.65 33.16 -23.59
CA ARG A 738 -6.17 32.51 -24.83
C ARG A 738 -7.16 32.65 -25.98
N ALA A 739 -8.46 32.63 -25.70
CA ALA A 739 -9.53 32.89 -26.67
C ALA A 739 -9.72 34.39 -27.01
N GLY A 740 -8.90 35.30 -26.47
CA GLY A 740 -9.01 36.75 -26.68
C GLY A 740 -10.14 37.42 -25.88
N ARG A 741 -10.80 36.69 -24.96
CA ARG A 741 -11.93 37.14 -24.13
C ARG A 741 -11.44 37.75 -22.80
N THR A 742 -10.50 38.69 -22.88
CA THR A 742 -9.75 39.23 -21.72
C THR A 742 -10.63 39.83 -20.62
N ALA A 743 -11.73 40.48 -20.98
CA ALA A 743 -12.65 41.06 -19.98
C ALA A 743 -13.38 39.98 -19.18
N GLU A 744 -13.71 38.85 -19.79
CA GLU A 744 -14.30 37.70 -19.12
C GLU A 744 -13.26 36.98 -18.26
N ALA A 745 -12.02 36.86 -18.75
CA ALA A 745 -10.91 36.26 -17.99
C ALA A 745 -10.67 37.01 -16.67
N ARG A 746 -10.62 38.35 -16.71
CA ARG A 746 -10.47 39.18 -15.50
C ARG A 746 -11.65 39.02 -14.54
N ARG A 747 -12.89 38.92 -15.05
CA ARG A 747 -14.06 38.68 -14.20
C ARG A 747 -14.02 37.30 -13.54
N ALA A 748 -13.57 36.28 -14.26
CA ALA A 748 -13.41 34.93 -13.73
C ALA A 748 -12.41 34.91 -12.56
N LEU A 749 -11.27 35.59 -12.69
CA LEU A 749 -10.31 35.73 -11.58
C LEU A 749 -10.92 36.42 -10.36
N VAL A 750 -11.62 37.54 -10.54
CA VAL A 750 -12.25 38.27 -9.42
C VAL A 750 -13.32 37.45 -8.72
N SER A 751 -14.04 36.57 -9.43
CA SER A 751 -15.07 35.72 -8.81
C SER A 751 -14.50 34.62 -7.91
N LEU A 752 -13.20 34.30 -8.01
CA LEU A 752 -12.59 33.23 -7.23
C LEU A 752 -12.56 33.50 -5.73
N HIS A 753 -12.62 34.77 -5.29
CA HIS A 753 -12.61 35.13 -3.87
C HIS A 753 -13.85 34.63 -3.11
N ALA A 754 -14.90 34.22 -3.82
CA ALA A 754 -16.13 33.68 -3.23
C ALA A 754 -16.22 32.15 -3.32
N VAL A 755 -15.20 31.47 -3.88
CA VAL A 755 -15.19 30.01 -4.06
C VAL A 755 -14.59 29.36 -2.83
N ASP A 756 -15.24 28.30 -2.33
CA ASP A 756 -14.69 27.48 -1.26
C ASP A 756 -13.41 26.78 -1.73
N ALA A 757 -12.31 27.11 -1.06
CA ALA A 757 -10.98 26.57 -1.34
C ALA A 757 -10.58 25.44 -0.38
N THR A 758 -11.46 25.05 0.54
CA THR A 758 -11.21 23.94 1.47
C THR A 758 -10.86 22.69 0.67
N ARG A 759 -9.74 22.04 1.02
CA ARG A 759 -9.24 20.82 0.35
C ARG A 759 -8.94 20.99 -1.15
N CYS A 760 -8.68 22.21 -1.61
CA CYS A 760 -8.18 22.46 -2.96
C CYS A 760 -6.68 22.22 -3.02
N LEU A 761 -6.29 21.07 -3.60
CA LEU A 761 -4.91 20.58 -3.62
C LEU A 761 -4.45 20.45 -5.09
N PRO A 762 -3.71 21.44 -5.64
CA PRO A 762 -3.23 21.38 -7.03
C PRO A 762 -2.26 20.23 -7.24
N SER A 763 -2.33 19.56 -8.38
CA SER A 763 -1.46 18.41 -8.68
C SER A 763 -0.88 18.41 -10.09
N ARG A 764 -1.41 19.24 -11.00
CA ARG A 764 -1.01 19.28 -12.41
C ARG A 764 0.03 20.36 -12.64
N LEU A 765 0.98 20.11 -13.54
CA LEU A 765 1.84 21.19 -14.07
C LEU A 765 1.02 22.29 -14.77
N ASP A 766 -0.15 21.95 -15.29
CA ASP A 766 -1.11 22.90 -15.83
C ASP A 766 -1.73 23.79 -14.73
N ASP A 767 -1.96 23.25 -13.52
CA ASP A 767 -2.42 24.04 -12.36
C ASP A 767 -1.37 25.10 -12.01
N VAL A 768 -0.09 24.70 -11.91
CA VAL A 768 1.02 25.64 -11.64
C VAL A 768 1.08 26.73 -12.70
N THR A 769 0.88 26.36 -13.96
CA THR A 769 0.91 27.29 -15.10
C THR A 769 -0.14 28.39 -14.93
N VAL A 770 -1.41 28.02 -14.70
CA VAL A 770 -2.52 28.98 -14.58
C VAL A 770 -2.45 29.79 -13.29
N LEU A 771 -1.92 29.22 -12.20
CA LEU A 771 -1.69 29.96 -10.95
C LEU A 771 -0.58 31.00 -11.12
N LEU A 772 0.53 30.67 -11.81
CA LEU A 772 1.58 31.63 -12.14
C LEU A 772 1.09 32.73 -13.09
N GLU A 773 0.19 32.41 -14.03
CA GLU A 773 -0.48 33.41 -14.86
C GLU A 773 -1.37 34.33 -14.02
N ALA A 774 -2.16 33.77 -13.10
CA ALA A 774 -3.06 34.52 -12.23
C ALA A 774 -2.30 35.55 -11.38
N VAL A 775 -1.24 35.15 -10.68
CA VAL A 775 -0.46 36.06 -9.83
C VAL A 775 0.34 37.11 -10.62
N ARG A 776 0.61 36.88 -11.92
CA ARG A 776 1.16 37.94 -12.79
C ARG A 776 0.12 39.00 -13.13
N VAL A 777 -1.15 38.61 -13.26
CA VAL A 777 -2.26 39.51 -13.57
C VAL A 777 -2.78 40.22 -12.32
N VAL A 778 -2.85 39.49 -11.19
CA VAL A 778 -3.31 39.96 -9.89
C VAL A 778 -2.28 39.55 -8.82
N PRO A 779 -1.22 40.34 -8.60
CA PRO A 779 -0.15 39.98 -7.65
C PRO A 779 -0.58 39.78 -6.20
N ALA A 780 -1.73 40.33 -5.81
CA ALA A 780 -2.30 40.24 -4.48
C ALA A 780 -3.27 39.05 -4.31
N ASP A 781 -3.43 38.19 -5.32
CA ASP A 781 -4.28 36.99 -5.24
C ASP A 781 -3.69 36.01 -4.22
N GLY A 782 -4.19 36.10 -2.98
CA GLY A 782 -3.67 35.35 -1.85
C GLY A 782 -3.92 33.86 -2.03
N LEU A 783 -5.07 33.49 -2.59
CA LEU A 783 -5.45 32.10 -2.82
C LEU A 783 -4.50 31.43 -3.82
N ALA A 784 -4.19 32.09 -4.95
CA ALA A 784 -3.27 31.54 -5.94
C ALA A 784 -1.86 31.30 -5.35
N TRP A 785 -1.37 32.25 -4.55
CA TRP A 785 -0.09 32.10 -3.85
C TRP A 785 -0.12 30.97 -2.80
N SER A 786 -1.23 30.80 -2.08
CA SER A 786 -1.42 29.71 -1.12
C SER A 786 -1.37 28.32 -1.78
N LEU A 787 -2.07 28.18 -2.91
CA LEU A 787 -2.09 26.96 -3.70
C LEU A 787 -0.71 26.66 -4.32
N LEU A 788 -0.02 27.68 -4.85
CA LEU A 788 1.36 27.54 -5.33
C LEU A 788 2.31 27.10 -4.22
N GLY A 789 2.20 27.67 -3.01
CA GLY A 789 3.03 27.28 -1.87
C GLY A 789 2.82 25.82 -1.49
N SER A 790 1.56 25.36 -1.45
CA SER A 790 1.22 23.95 -1.17
C SER A 790 1.77 23.00 -2.23
N TRP A 791 1.66 23.37 -3.51
CA TRP A 791 2.25 22.60 -4.60
C TRP A 791 3.77 22.53 -4.49
N TYR A 792 4.45 23.67 -4.28
CA TYR A 792 5.90 23.73 -4.15
C TYR A 792 6.41 22.86 -3.00
N TYR A 793 5.74 22.89 -1.84
CA TYR A 793 6.15 22.08 -0.70
C TYR A 793 6.08 20.59 -1.03
N ALA A 794 4.96 20.12 -1.60
CA ALA A 794 4.75 18.72 -1.99
C ALA A 794 5.71 18.23 -3.11
N HIS A 795 6.43 19.14 -3.78
CA HIS A 795 7.42 18.81 -4.82
C HIS A 795 8.85 19.15 -4.39
N GLY A 796 9.11 19.17 -3.08
CA GLY A 796 10.46 19.35 -2.50
C GLY A 796 11.03 20.77 -2.61
N ARG A 797 10.21 21.78 -2.94
CA ARG A 797 10.62 23.18 -3.09
C ARG A 797 10.28 24.03 -1.86
N GLY A 798 10.73 23.57 -0.69
CA GLY A 798 10.37 24.17 0.61
C GLY A 798 10.65 25.67 0.74
N ALA A 799 11.77 26.16 0.19
CA ALA A 799 12.10 27.59 0.21
C ALA A 799 11.14 28.43 -0.67
N ASP A 800 10.78 27.93 -1.86
CA ASP A 800 9.83 28.58 -2.75
C ASP A 800 8.41 28.54 -2.17
N ALA A 801 8.06 27.45 -1.48
CA ALA A 801 6.80 27.30 -0.76
C ALA A 801 6.64 28.37 0.33
N ALA A 802 7.66 28.53 1.18
CA ALA A 802 7.65 29.54 2.23
C ALA A 802 7.56 30.97 1.68
N ASP A 803 8.21 31.27 0.54
CA ASP A 803 8.06 32.57 -0.12
C ASP A 803 6.64 32.79 -0.66
N ALA A 804 6.07 31.79 -1.34
CA ALA A 804 4.71 31.85 -1.86
C ALA A 804 3.70 32.07 -0.73
N TRP A 805 3.79 31.33 0.37
CA TRP A 805 2.91 31.50 1.54
C TRP A 805 3.07 32.86 2.22
N ARG A 806 4.28 33.40 2.35
CA ARG A 806 4.48 34.77 2.85
C ARG A 806 3.81 35.82 1.97
N ARG A 807 3.83 35.64 0.65
CA ARG A 807 3.09 36.50 -0.29
C ARG A 807 1.58 36.29 -0.18
N ALA A 808 1.12 35.07 0.06
CA ALA A 808 -0.28 34.76 0.27
C ALA A 808 -0.86 35.53 1.46
N LEU A 809 -0.15 35.60 2.59
CA LEU A 809 -0.55 36.37 3.77
C LEU A 809 -0.55 37.90 3.56
N GLN A 810 0.15 38.39 2.53
CA GLN A 810 0.09 39.81 2.13
C GLN A 810 -1.08 40.10 1.16
N GLY A 811 -1.75 39.05 0.67
CA GLY A 811 -2.88 39.10 -0.23
C GLY A 811 -4.23 39.17 0.49
N ASP A 812 -5.26 38.70 -0.19
CA ASP A 812 -6.67 38.80 0.20
C ASP A 812 -7.28 37.49 0.68
N LEU A 813 -6.59 36.81 1.60
CA LEU A 813 -7.08 35.60 2.25
C LEU A 813 -8.17 35.91 3.30
N ASP A 814 -9.16 35.02 3.41
CA ASP A 814 -10.02 34.98 4.60
C ASP A 814 -9.30 34.30 5.78
N ASP A 815 -9.89 34.38 6.98
CA ASP A 815 -9.31 33.82 8.21
C ASP A 815 -9.06 32.30 8.12
N ALA A 816 -9.92 31.57 7.41
CA ALA A 816 -9.78 30.12 7.28
C ALA A 816 -8.61 29.76 6.36
N GLN A 817 -8.46 30.46 5.24
CA GLN A 817 -7.36 30.31 4.31
C GLN A 817 -6.04 30.78 4.94
N ALA A 818 -6.05 31.91 5.65
CA ALA A 818 -4.89 32.42 6.36
C ALA A 818 -4.42 31.44 7.44
N ALA A 819 -5.33 30.77 8.17
CA ALA A 819 -4.96 29.75 9.15
C ALA A 819 -4.26 28.54 8.51
N VAL A 820 -4.65 28.12 7.30
CA VAL A 820 -3.95 27.07 6.54
C VAL A 820 -2.54 27.52 6.17
N VAL A 821 -2.39 28.76 5.70
CA VAL A 821 -1.09 29.31 5.31
C VAL A 821 -0.15 29.47 6.51
N GLU A 822 -0.64 29.98 7.63
CA GLU A 822 0.13 30.09 8.88
C GLU A 822 0.57 28.71 9.38
N ARG A 823 -0.34 27.72 9.42
CA ARG A 823 0.02 26.34 9.77
C ARG A 823 1.12 25.80 8.86
N ASN A 824 0.99 25.97 7.55
CA ASN A 824 1.97 25.47 6.59
C ASN A 824 3.33 26.18 6.69
N LEU A 825 3.34 27.48 6.98
CA LEU A 825 4.57 28.21 7.33
C LEU A 825 5.21 27.66 8.60
N GLY A 826 4.41 27.30 9.61
CA GLY A 826 4.91 26.64 10.82
C GLY A 826 5.60 25.30 10.53
N VAL A 827 4.99 24.46 9.68
CA VAL A 827 5.60 23.20 9.21
C VAL A 827 6.91 23.46 8.46
N ALA A 828 6.94 24.44 7.55
CA ALA A 828 8.16 24.77 6.81
C ALA A 828 9.25 25.41 7.69
N ALA A 829 8.88 26.23 8.68
CA ALA A 829 9.82 26.80 9.64
C ALA A 829 10.55 25.70 10.41
N TYR A 830 9.83 24.66 10.84
CA TYR A 830 10.44 23.51 11.51
C TYR A 830 11.27 22.64 10.55
N ASN A 831 10.66 22.13 9.47
CA ASN A 831 11.29 21.11 8.62
C ASN A 831 12.37 21.66 7.67
N VAL A 832 12.25 22.92 7.23
CA VAL A 832 13.11 23.50 6.18
C VAL A 832 14.06 24.54 6.76
N ALA A 833 13.57 25.42 7.64
CA ALA A 833 14.39 26.45 8.26
C ALA A 833 15.07 25.98 9.56
N HIS A 834 14.64 24.82 10.11
CA HIS A 834 15.10 24.29 11.39
C HIS A 834 14.95 25.30 12.55
N ASP A 835 13.82 26.04 12.54
CA ASP A 835 13.50 27.07 13.52
C ASP A 835 12.20 26.71 14.28
N PRO A 836 12.32 26.00 15.43
CA PRO A 836 11.15 25.59 16.21
C PRO A 836 10.43 26.75 16.91
N GLU A 837 11.09 27.89 17.13
CA GLU A 837 10.47 29.06 17.73
C GLU A 837 9.57 29.77 16.70
N ALA A 838 10.08 30.02 15.50
CA ALA A 838 9.28 30.55 14.40
C ALA A 838 8.10 29.62 14.06
N ALA A 839 8.31 28.31 14.12
CA ALA A 839 7.23 27.33 13.94
C ALA A 839 6.11 27.55 14.98
N ALA A 840 6.45 27.68 16.26
CA ALA A 840 5.49 27.91 17.32
C ALA A 840 4.75 29.27 17.18
N GLU A 841 5.43 30.32 16.71
CA GLU A 841 4.80 31.63 16.44
C GLU A 841 3.74 31.53 15.34
N HIS A 842 4.05 30.85 14.23
CA HIS A 842 3.10 30.60 13.14
C HIS A 842 1.90 29.77 13.59
N TYR A 843 2.11 28.72 14.40
CA TYR A 843 1.00 27.96 14.98
C TYR A 843 0.15 28.78 15.95
N ALA A 844 0.76 29.67 16.73
CA ALA A 844 0.03 30.60 17.58
C ALA A 844 -0.84 31.56 16.75
N ALA A 845 -0.35 32.06 15.62
CA ALA A 845 -1.14 32.87 14.69
C ALA A 845 -2.30 32.06 14.06
N ALA A 846 -2.03 30.83 13.60
CA ALA A 846 -3.07 29.93 13.08
C ALA A 846 -4.17 29.67 14.11
N ARG A 847 -3.82 29.45 15.39
CA ARG A 847 -4.77 29.25 16.48
C ARG A 847 -5.53 30.51 16.89
N GLN A 848 -4.97 31.71 16.67
CA GLN A 848 -5.72 32.95 16.86
C GLN A 848 -6.82 33.12 15.80
N LEU A 849 -6.52 32.75 14.54
CA LEU A 849 -7.49 32.76 13.45
C LEU A 849 -8.55 31.67 13.64
N ARG A 850 -8.17 30.50 14.16
CA ARG A 850 -9.06 29.36 14.41
C ARG A 850 -8.83 28.72 15.79
N PRO A 851 -9.42 29.29 16.86
CA PRO A 851 -9.20 28.81 18.23
C PRO A 851 -9.89 27.48 18.53
N ASP A 852 -10.95 27.14 17.80
CA ASP A 852 -11.77 25.93 17.96
C ASP A 852 -11.34 24.82 16.98
N ASP A 853 -10.04 24.64 16.77
CA ASP A 853 -9.50 23.62 15.86
C ASP A 853 -8.60 22.63 16.61
N SER A 854 -9.07 21.38 16.72
CA SER A 854 -8.39 20.31 17.46
C SER A 854 -7.08 19.85 16.80
N ARG A 855 -6.96 19.96 15.47
CA ARG A 855 -5.73 19.63 14.73
C ARG A 855 -4.63 20.65 15.04
N LEU A 856 -4.94 21.94 14.97
CA LEU A 856 -3.99 22.98 15.33
C LEU A 856 -3.55 22.89 16.80
N LEU A 857 -4.46 22.52 17.70
CA LEU A 857 -4.12 22.28 19.12
C LEU A 857 -3.13 21.11 19.26
N PHE A 858 -3.39 19.99 18.60
CA PHE A 858 -2.52 18.81 18.63
C PHE A 858 -1.12 19.12 18.07
N GLU A 859 -1.04 19.71 16.88
CA GLU A 859 0.25 20.04 16.26
C GLU A 859 1.02 21.12 17.06
N SER A 860 0.32 22.06 17.71
CA SER A 860 0.96 23.03 18.61
C SER A 860 1.56 22.36 19.86
N ASP A 861 0.89 21.35 20.41
CA ASP A 861 1.41 20.58 21.54
C ASP A 861 2.62 19.71 21.15
N GLN A 862 2.60 19.12 19.94
CA GLN A 862 3.77 18.43 19.38
C GLN A 862 5.01 19.34 19.25
N LEU A 863 4.82 20.63 18.91
CA LEU A 863 5.89 21.61 18.90
C LEU A 863 6.33 22.02 20.31
N ALA A 864 5.38 22.15 21.25
CA ALA A 864 5.69 22.44 22.64
C ALA A 864 6.54 21.33 23.28
N GLU A 865 6.23 20.07 22.98
CA GLU A 865 7.05 18.90 23.36
C GLU A 865 8.49 19.02 22.87
N ARG A 866 8.67 19.28 21.57
CA ARG A 866 9.99 19.40 20.92
C ARG A 866 10.81 20.58 21.44
N ARG A 867 10.14 21.63 21.91
CA ARG A 867 10.77 22.79 22.57
C ARG A 867 11.10 22.54 24.04
N GLY A 868 10.74 21.39 24.59
CA GLY A 868 10.99 21.04 25.99
C GLY A 868 10.05 21.76 26.97
N VAL A 869 8.86 22.17 26.53
CA VAL A 869 7.84 22.76 27.43
C VAL A 869 7.44 21.72 28.48
N PRO A 870 7.45 22.05 29.79
CA PRO A 870 7.15 21.08 30.85
C PRO A 870 5.76 20.43 30.71
N ALA A 871 5.66 19.16 31.07
CA ALA A 871 4.41 18.38 30.96
C ALA A 871 3.20 19.03 31.65
N ALA A 872 3.41 19.69 32.81
CA ALA A 872 2.35 20.39 33.52
C ALA A 872 1.80 21.60 32.73
N GLU A 873 2.67 22.36 32.06
CA GLU A 873 2.24 23.52 31.26
C GLU A 873 1.50 23.07 29.99
N ARG A 874 2.00 22.00 29.33
CA ARG A 874 1.30 21.36 28.21
C ARG A 874 -0.08 20.86 28.63
N LEU A 875 -0.17 20.14 29.75
CA LEU A 875 -1.43 19.63 30.28
C LEU A 875 -2.42 20.78 30.57
N ASP A 876 -1.98 21.85 31.23
CA ASP A 876 -2.81 23.04 31.51
C ASP A 876 -3.35 23.66 30.22
N ALA A 877 -2.57 23.67 29.14
CA ALA A 877 -3.02 24.17 27.83
C ALA A 877 -4.12 23.28 27.24
N LEU A 878 -3.97 21.95 27.31
CA LEU A 878 -4.97 21.01 26.82
C LEU A 878 -6.25 21.02 27.67
N GLU A 879 -6.14 21.11 29.00
CA GLU A 879 -7.31 21.10 29.89
C GLU A 879 -8.18 22.35 29.70
N ARG A 880 -7.59 23.51 29.35
CA ARG A 880 -8.34 24.72 28.96
C ARG A 880 -9.21 24.53 27.73
N GLN A 881 -8.91 23.54 26.88
CA GLN A 881 -9.65 23.23 25.66
C GLN A 881 -10.11 21.76 25.63
N SER A 882 -10.54 21.22 26.78
CA SER A 882 -10.90 19.81 26.95
C SER A 882 -11.89 19.27 25.90
N ALA A 883 -12.80 20.09 25.37
CA ALA A 883 -13.73 19.68 24.32
C ALA A 883 -13.00 19.28 23.01
N LEU A 884 -11.99 20.06 22.60
CA LEU A 884 -11.20 19.78 21.39
C LEU A 884 -10.33 18.54 21.56
N VAL A 885 -9.83 18.28 22.77
CA VAL A 885 -9.05 17.07 23.09
C VAL A 885 -9.88 15.81 22.82
N LEU A 886 -11.16 15.82 23.17
CA LEU A 886 -12.05 14.68 23.00
C LEU A 886 -12.50 14.46 21.55
N GLU A 887 -12.21 15.36 20.61
CA GLU A 887 -12.54 15.15 19.20
C GLU A 887 -11.60 14.15 18.51
N ARG A 888 -10.40 13.94 19.06
CA ARG A 888 -9.34 13.14 18.47
C ARG A 888 -8.77 12.09 19.43
N ASP A 889 -8.44 10.92 18.88
CA ASP A 889 -7.86 9.81 19.64
C ASP A 889 -6.41 10.13 20.04
N ASP A 890 -5.59 10.60 19.09
CA ASP A 890 -4.18 10.94 19.30
C ASP A 890 -3.98 12.00 20.41
N LEU A 891 -4.76 13.06 20.40
CA LEU A 891 -4.70 14.13 21.40
C LEU A 891 -5.22 13.66 22.76
N SER A 892 -6.19 12.73 22.79
CA SER A 892 -6.66 12.09 24.02
C SER A 892 -5.56 11.21 24.65
N VAL A 893 -4.80 10.48 23.83
CA VAL A 893 -3.64 9.69 24.28
C VAL A 893 -2.53 10.61 24.82
N VAL A 894 -2.22 11.71 24.13
CA VAL A 894 -1.25 12.71 24.62
C VAL A 894 -1.67 13.23 26.00
N ARG A 895 -2.94 13.60 26.18
CA ARG A 895 -3.45 14.04 27.49
C ARG A 895 -3.28 12.96 28.57
N ALA A 896 -3.57 11.70 28.27
CA ALA A 896 -3.41 10.59 29.23
C ALA A 896 -1.94 10.40 29.66
N ARG A 897 -1.00 10.54 28.72
CA ARG A 897 0.44 10.50 29.01
C ARG A 897 0.88 11.67 29.87
N LEU A 898 0.42 12.89 29.57
CA LEU A 898 0.73 14.07 30.36
C LEU A 898 0.16 14.00 31.78
N LEU A 899 -1.08 13.51 31.93
CA LEU A 899 -1.69 13.23 33.25
C LEU A 899 -0.82 12.27 34.05
N THR A 900 -0.35 11.19 33.42
CA THR A 900 0.57 10.24 34.03
C THR A 900 1.88 10.92 34.42
N ALA A 901 2.50 11.70 33.53
CA ALA A 901 3.77 12.37 33.80
C ALA A 901 3.72 13.35 34.99
N VAL A 902 2.55 13.93 35.30
CA VAL A 902 2.37 14.85 36.45
C VAL A 902 1.82 14.18 37.72
N GLY A 903 1.71 12.86 37.74
CA GLY A 903 1.23 12.11 38.91
C GLY A 903 -0.29 11.97 39.03
N ARG A 904 -1.06 12.29 37.98
CA ARG A 904 -2.54 12.17 37.94
C ARG A 904 -2.97 10.89 37.23
N HIS A 905 -2.45 9.74 37.67
CA HIS A 905 -2.60 8.45 36.99
C HIS A 905 -4.06 7.94 36.96
N ASP A 906 -4.81 8.14 38.04
CA ASP A 906 -6.24 7.78 38.08
C ASP A 906 -7.07 8.56 37.06
N ASP A 907 -6.79 9.86 36.88
CA ASP A 907 -7.43 10.69 35.85
C ASP A 907 -7.08 10.19 34.45
N ALA A 908 -5.84 9.71 34.24
CA ALA A 908 -5.41 9.13 32.98
C ALA A 908 -6.18 7.82 32.68
N LEU A 909 -6.26 6.92 33.65
CA LEU A 909 -7.02 5.66 33.52
C LEU A 909 -8.51 5.92 33.27
N ALA A 910 -9.10 6.89 33.96
CA ALA A 910 -10.49 7.29 33.74
C ALA A 910 -10.70 7.86 32.34
N ALA A 911 -9.78 8.70 31.85
CA ALA A 911 -9.86 9.28 30.51
C ALA A 911 -9.77 8.23 29.40
N VAL A 912 -8.84 7.28 29.52
CA VAL A 912 -8.68 6.19 28.55
C VAL A 912 -9.89 5.24 28.59
N ARG A 913 -10.39 4.87 29.77
CA ARG A 913 -11.56 3.98 29.90
C ARG A 913 -12.87 4.59 29.40
N ALA A 914 -12.99 5.91 29.40
CA ALA A 914 -14.21 6.61 28.99
C ALA A 914 -14.45 6.61 27.47
N ARG A 915 -13.51 6.09 26.67
CA ARG A 915 -13.52 6.13 25.21
C ARG A 915 -13.28 4.73 24.62
N ARG A 916 -13.83 4.49 23.43
CA ARG A 916 -13.35 3.43 22.53
C ARG A 916 -12.39 4.04 21.52
N PHE A 917 -11.14 3.59 21.52
CA PHE A 917 -10.14 4.05 20.58
C PHE A 917 -10.20 3.24 19.29
N GLN A 918 -9.85 3.90 18.19
CA GLN A 918 -9.69 3.28 16.87
C GLN A 918 -8.20 3.15 16.59
N PRO A 919 -7.70 2.00 16.09
CA PRO A 919 -6.32 1.92 15.66
C PRO A 919 -6.12 2.77 14.39
N TRP A 920 -4.92 3.34 14.28
CA TRP A 920 -4.45 4.02 13.08
C TRP A 920 -3.02 3.59 12.78
N GLU A 921 -2.62 3.67 11.51
CA GLU A 921 -1.26 3.30 11.12
C GLU A 921 -0.22 4.22 11.75
N GLY A 922 0.79 3.63 12.39
CA GLY A 922 1.76 4.33 13.23
C GLY A 922 1.24 4.67 14.63
N GLY A 923 0.02 4.27 14.96
CA GLY A 923 -0.60 4.39 16.28
C GLY A 923 -0.47 3.15 17.15
N GLU A 924 0.06 2.05 16.60
CA GLU A 924 0.03 0.73 17.21
C GLU A 924 0.72 0.73 18.58
N GLY A 925 -0.02 0.31 19.60
CA GLY A 925 0.44 0.20 20.98
C GLY A 925 0.51 1.55 21.71
N GLN A 926 0.13 2.67 21.09
CA GLN A 926 0.20 3.98 21.73
C GLN A 926 -0.85 4.11 22.84
N VAL A 927 -2.06 3.58 22.61
CA VAL A 927 -3.16 3.58 23.59
C VAL A 927 -2.86 2.59 24.71
N LEU A 928 -2.46 1.36 24.34
CA LEU A 928 -2.05 0.32 25.28
C LEU A 928 -0.88 0.80 26.15
N GLY A 929 0.14 1.41 25.57
CA GLY A 929 1.28 1.95 26.32
C GLY A 929 0.89 3.05 27.30
N ALA A 930 -0.07 3.92 26.96
CA ALA A 930 -0.60 4.92 27.89
C ALA A 930 -1.39 4.29 29.04
N TRP A 931 -2.17 3.24 28.75
CA TRP A 931 -2.89 2.45 29.76
C TRP A 931 -1.95 1.73 30.73
N GLU A 932 -0.94 1.04 30.20
CA GLU A 932 0.06 0.31 30.99
C GLU A 932 0.86 1.27 31.88
N ALA A 933 1.35 2.38 31.33
CA ALA A 933 2.11 3.37 32.08
C ALA A 933 1.31 3.98 33.24
N ALA A 934 0.04 4.34 33.00
CA ALA A 934 -0.84 4.86 34.04
C ALA A 934 -1.15 3.81 35.12
N SER A 935 -1.40 2.55 34.71
CA SER A 935 -1.70 1.44 35.63
C SER A 935 -0.50 1.08 36.51
N LEU A 936 0.71 1.03 35.93
CA LEU A 936 1.94 0.79 36.67
C LEU A 936 2.22 1.89 37.68
N ALA A 937 2.00 3.15 37.30
CA ALA A 937 2.21 4.27 38.20
C ALA A 937 1.20 4.27 39.37
N ALA A 938 -0.08 3.98 39.10
CA ALA A 938 -1.09 3.78 40.14
C ALA A 938 -0.75 2.60 41.07
N ALA A 939 -0.26 1.49 40.53
CA ALA A 939 0.16 0.34 41.32
C ALA A 939 1.36 0.66 42.24
N ARG A 940 2.35 1.40 41.75
CA ARG A 940 3.50 1.86 42.54
C ARG A 940 3.08 2.80 43.67
N GLU A 941 2.15 3.72 43.41
CA GLU A 941 1.60 4.62 44.42
C GLU A 941 0.85 3.84 45.51
N ALA A 942 -0.01 2.89 45.12
CA ALA A 942 -0.73 2.03 46.04
C ALA A 942 0.23 1.18 46.91
N LEU A 943 1.28 0.60 46.33
CA LEU A 943 2.31 -0.13 47.09
C LEU A 943 3.04 0.78 48.08
N ALA A 944 3.41 1.98 47.66
CA ALA A 944 4.05 2.96 48.55
C ALA A 944 3.14 3.38 49.70
N ALA A 945 1.81 3.38 49.50
CA ALA A 945 0.80 3.60 50.52
C ALA A 945 0.50 2.37 51.39
N GLY A 946 1.07 1.20 51.06
CA GLY A 946 0.82 -0.08 51.75
C GLY A 946 -0.49 -0.76 51.36
N ASP A 947 -1.13 -0.33 50.27
CA ASP A 947 -2.35 -0.93 49.72
C ASP A 947 -2.02 -1.92 48.61
N ALA A 948 -1.65 -3.14 49.03
CA ALA A 948 -1.21 -4.19 48.12
C ALA A 948 -2.36 -4.78 47.27
N ASP A 949 -3.60 -4.73 47.75
CA ASP A 949 -4.77 -5.22 47.01
C ASP A 949 -5.06 -4.29 45.82
N THR A 950 -5.10 -2.97 46.04
CA THR A 950 -5.30 -2.00 44.95
C THR A 950 -4.16 -2.07 43.93
N ALA A 951 -2.91 -2.22 44.39
CA ALA A 951 -1.77 -2.37 43.48
C ALA A 951 -1.88 -3.61 42.60
N HIS A 952 -2.24 -4.75 43.19
CA HIS A 952 -2.50 -5.98 42.46
C HIS A 952 -3.57 -5.78 41.38
N ASP A 953 -4.69 -5.15 41.73
CA ASP A 953 -5.80 -4.96 40.80
C ASP A 953 -5.43 -4.07 39.61
N HIS A 954 -4.63 -3.02 39.83
CA HIS A 954 -4.12 -2.18 38.74
C HIS A 954 -3.19 -2.95 37.79
N VAL A 955 -2.30 -3.79 38.31
CA VAL A 955 -1.37 -4.56 37.47
C VAL A 955 -2.09 -5.65 36.69
N VAL A 956 -3.03 -6.35 37.31
CA VAL A 956 -3.87 -7.35 36.61
C VAL A 956 -4.67 -6.68 35.48
N ALA A 957 -5.26 -5.50 35.74
CA ALA A 957 -5.96 -4.74 34.70
C ALA A 957 -5.04 -4.24 33.56
N ALA A 958 -3.73 -4.12 33.79
CA ALA A 958 -2.75 -3.83 32.74
C ALA A 958 -2.35 -5.07 31.94
N LEU A 959 -2.24 -6.24 32.60
CA LEU A 959 -1.99 -7.52 31.93
C LEU A 959 -3.18 -7.95 31.06
N GLU A 960 -4.40 -7.62 31.50
CA GLU A 960 -5.68 -7.89 30.84
C GLU A 960 -6.36 -6.57 30.40
N PRO A 961 -5.83 -5.88 29.37
CA PRO A 961 -6.38 -4.59 28.95
C PRO A 961 -7.82 -4.74 28.43
N PRO A 962 -8.68 -3.72 28.65
CA PRO A 962 -10.05 -3.77 28.15
C PRO A 962 -10.10 -3.66 26.62
N THR A 963 -11.03 -4.35 25.98
CA THR A 963 -11.21 -4.32 24.51
C THR A 963 -11.58 -2.94 23.97
N THR A 964 -11.98 -2.00 24.82
CA THR A 964 -12.24 -0.60 24.45
C THR A 964 -10.98 0.15 24.03
N LEU A 965 -9.77 -0.36 24.35
CA LEU A 965 -8.53 0.25 23.87
C LEU A 965 -8.36 0.09 22.35
N GLY A 966 -9.08 -0.82 21.70
CA GLY A 966 -8.95 -1.09 20.27
C GLY A 966 -7.62 -1.75 19.89
N GLU A 967 -6.81 -2.13 20.88
CA GLU A 967 -5.48 -2.73 20.73
C GLU A 967 -5.32 -3.90 21.69
N ALA A 968 -4.48 -4.85 21.32
CA ALA A 968 -4.01 -5.91 22.20
C ALA A 968 -2.48 -6.03 22.10
N ARG A 969 -1.89 -6.71 23.08
CA ARG A 969 -0.44 -6.87 23.18
C ARG A 969 0.09 -7.76 22.07
N HIS A 970 1.14 -7.32 21.37
CA HIS A 970 1.85 -8.16 20.41
C HIS A 970 2.50 -9.35 21.13
N PRO A 971 2.48 -10.59 20.60
CA PRO A 971 3.06 -11.76 21.27
C PRO A 971 4.54 -11.62 21.65
N LEU A 972 5.31 -10.86 20.86
CA LEU A 972 6.73 -10.56 21.12
C LEU A 972 6.96 -9.36 22.05
N GLN A 973 5.91 -8.66 22.49
CA GLN A 973 6.05 -7.50 23.38
C GLN A 973 6.27 -7.96 24.82
N THR A 974 7.29 -7.40 25.48
CA THR A 974 7.62 -7.81 26.85
C THR A 974 6.56 -7.36 27.85
N THR A 975 6.30 -8.21 28.83
CA THR A 975 5.48 -7.90 30.02
C THR A 975 6.30 -7.85 31.30
N ALA A 976 7.63 -7.79 31.19
CA ALA A 976 8.54 -7.89 32.33
C ALA A 976 8.22 -6.88 33.44
N GLU A 977 7.95 -5.63 33.09
CA GLU A 977 7.64 -4.57 34.05
C GLU A 977 6.31 -4.80 34.77
N LEU A 978 5.29 -5.29 34.05
CA LEU A 978 4.00 -5.66 34.62
C LEU A 978 4.15 -6.85 35.58
N HIS A 979 4.85 -7.90 35.16
CA HIS A 979 5.06 -9.08 36.00
C HIS A 979 5.95 -8.80 37.22
N LEU A 980 6.93 -7.91 37.12
CA LEU A 980 7.71 -7.44 38.26
C LEU A 980 6.80 -6.74 39.29
N ALA A 981 5.97 -5.80 38.82
CA ALA A 981 5.02 -5.09 39.68
C ALA A 981 3.98 -6.04 40.30
N LEU A 982 3.52 -7.05 39.55
CA LEU A 982 2.61 -8.09 40.05
C LEU A 982 3.27 -8.89 41.18
N GLY A 983 4.52 -9.31 40.99
CA GLY A 983 5.27 -10.03 42.02
C GLY A 983 5.49 -9.21 43.28
N ASP A 984 5.83 -7.92 43.13
CA ASP A 984 5.99 -7.00 44.27
C ASP A 984 4.66 -6.80 45.02
N ALA A 985 3.53 -6.70 44.31
CA ALA A 985 2.20 -6.60 44.93
C ALA A 985 1.78 -7.90 45.64
N LEU A 986 1.98 -9.06 45.02
CA LEU A 986 1.67 -10.38 45.63
C LEU A 986 2.52 -10.63 46.88
N ALA A 987 3.81 -10.28 46.84
CA ALA A 987 4.69 -10.36 48.01
C ALA A 987 4.19 -9.46 49.15
N ALA A 988 3.72 -8.25 48.84
CA ALA A 988 3.14 -7.34 49.84
C ALA A 988 1.80 -7.86 50.42
N ARG A 989 1.06 -8.70 49.68
CA ARG A 989 -0.13 -9.43 50.17
C ARG A 989 0.22 -10.68 50.99
N GLY A 990 1.47 -11.11 50.97
CA GLY A 990 1.95 -12.32 51.64
C GLY A 990 1.79 -13.61 50.83
N ASP A 991 1.59 -13.51 49.50
CA ASP A 991 1.54 -14.66 48.58
C ASP A 991 2.90 -14.86 47.90
N ASP A 992 3.84 -15.42 48.66
CA ASP A 992 5.24 -15.59 48.22
C ASP A 992 5.39 -16.55 47.03
N ASP A 993 4.51 -17.55 46.89
CA ASP A 993 4.56 -18.51 45.78
C ASP A 993 4.13 -17.86 44.47
N ALA A 994 3.01 -17.13 44.48
CA ALA A 994 2.55 -16.39 43.31
C ALA A 994 3.51 -15.24 42.95
N ALA A 995 4.10 -14.58 43.95
CA ALA A 995 5.11 -13.55 43.74
C ALA A 995 6.35 -14.09 43.02
N ARG A 996 6.87 -15.26 43.45
CA ARG A 996 7.99 -15.93 42.78
C ARG A 996 7.65 -16.32 41.35
N TRP A 997 6.44 -16.82 41.10
CA TRP A 997 6.00 -17.13 39.74
C TRP A 997 6.00 -15.87 38.86
N ALA A 998 5.43 -14.76 39.34
CA ALA A 998 5.38 -13.51 38.60
C ALA A 998 6.78 -12.94 38.33
N TRP A 999 7.67 -12.93 39.32
CA TRP A 999 9.07 -12.53 39.10
C TRP A 999 9.81 -13.46 38.14
N ARG A 1000 9.48 -14.77 38.11
CA ARG A 1000 10.04 -15.70 37.12
C ARG A 1000 9.61 -15.31 35.70
N GLN A 1001 8.32 -15.02 35.49
CA GLN A 1001 7.82 -14.54 34.19
C GLN A 1001 8.54 -13.26 33.74
N ALA A 1002 8.76 -12.32 34.67
CA ALA A 1002 9.50 -11.10 34.36
C ALA A 1002 10.98 -11.37 34.03
N ALA A 1003 11.64 -12.28 34.76
CA ALA A 1003 13.03 -12.64 34.56
C ALA A 1003 13.28 -13.36 33.23
N ASP A 1004 12.37 -14.26 32.84
CA ASP A 1004 12.46 -15.07 31.62
C ASP A 1004 12.12 -14.27 30.35
N ALA A 1005 11.52 -13.07 30.49
CA ALA A 1005 11.22 -12.19 29.36
C ALA A 1005 12.52 -11.56 28.79
N THR A 1006 13.06 -12.19 27.75
CA THR A 1006 14.22 -11.72 26.99
C THR A 1006 13.78 -11.08 25.66
N GLY A 1007 14.21 -9.84 25.41
CA GLY A 1007 13.79 -9.06 24.24
C GLY A 1007 12.50 -8.28 24.47
N ASP A 1008 12.13 -7.46 23.49
CA ASP A 1008 10.91 -6.67 23.46
C ASP A 1008 10.48 -6.39 22.01
N PHE A 1009 9.21 -6.04 21.82
CA PHE A 1009 8.69 -5.56 20.55
C PHE A 1009 8.30 -4.09 20.70
N ALA A 1010 9.12 -3.20 20.12
CA ALA A 1010 8.99 -1.76 20.24
C ALA A 1010 9.19 -1.09 18.87
N GLY A 1011 8.33 -0.11 18.54
CA GLY A 1011 8.41 0.61 17.27
C GLY A 1011 8.21 -0.28 16.03
N MET A 1012 7.38 -1.32 16.15
CA MET A 1012 7.12 -2.33 15.11
C MET A 1012 8.34 -3.19 14.73
N ALA A 1013 9.32 -3.30 15.63
CA ALA A 1013 10.49 -4.16 15.46
C ALA A 1013 10.84 -4.91 16.75
N ALA A 1014 11.43 -6.09 16.61
CA ALA A 1014 12.03 -6.81 17.73
C ALA A 1014 13.32 -6.11 18.16
N GLN A 1015 13.51 -5.92 19.46
CA GLN A 1015 14.68 -5.32 20.06
C GLN A 1015 15.24 -6.23 21.15
N ALA A 1016 16.56 -6.36 21.21
CA ALA A 1016 17.22 -7.20 22.20
C ALA A 1016 17.04 -6.66 23.62
N PHE A 1017 17.11 -5.33 23.79
CA PHE A 1017 16.94 -4.65 25.06
C PHE A 1017 16.21 -3.32 24.88
N THR A 1018 15.40 -2.95 25.87
CA THR A 1018 14.74 -1.64 26.00
C THR A 1018 14.82 -1.17 27.46
N GLU A 1019 14.29 0.02 27.78
CA GLU A 1019 14.17 0.47 29.16
C GLU A 1019 13.42 -0.55 30.05
N ARG A 1020 12.48 -1.32 29.45
CA ARG A 1020 11.70 -2.36 30.14
C ARG A 1020 12.54 -3.57 30.57
N SER A 1021 13.71 -3.79 29.95
CA SER A 1021 14.63 -4.87 30.35
C SER A 1021 15.18 -4.71 31.77
N ALA A 1022 15.11 -3.49 32.34
CA ALA A 1022 15.41 -3.26 33.75
C ALA A 1022 14.55 -4.11 34.69
N ALA A 1023 13.31 -4.40 34.29
CA ALA A 1023 12.41 -5.20 35.10
C ALA A 1023 12.88 -6.66 35.21
N SER A 1024 13.38 -7.25 34.11
CA SER A 1024 13.93 -8.62 34.12
C SER A 1024 15.15 -8.73 35.04
N VAL A 1025 16.05 -7.75 35.00
CA VAL A 1025 17.23 -7.69 35.90
C VAL A 1025 16.80 -7.57 37.38
N THR A 1026 15.82 -6.69 37.64
CA THR A 1026 15.30 -6.49 39.00
C THR A 1026 14.58 -7.75 39.51
N ALA A 1027 13.83 -8.43 38.65
CA ALA A 1027 13.13 -9.66 38.99
C ALA A 1027 14.10 -10.81 39.34
N LEU A 1028 15.22 -10.95 38.61
CA LEU A 1028 16.28 -11.89 38.98
C LEU A 1028 16.86 -11.60 40.38
N THR A 1029 17.03 -10.31 40.71
CA THR A 1029 17.44 -9.89 42.05
C THR A 1029 16.40 -10.26 43.11
N ARG A 1030 15.09 -10.09 42.83
CA ARG A 1030 13.99 -10.52 43.73
C ARG A 1030 13.99 -12.02 43.97
N LEU A 1031 14.37 -12.81 42.96
CA LEU A 1031 14.51 -14.26 43.03
C LEU A 1031 15.81 -14.71 43.73
N GLY A 1032 16.72 -13.80 44.06
CA GLY A 1032 18.04 -14.10 44.62
C GLY A 1032 19.05 -14.67 43.62
N ALA A 1033 18.81 -14.47 42.31
CA ALA A 1033 19.64 -14.94 41.21
C ALA A 1033 20.61 -13.84 40.72
N ASP A 1034 21.39 -13.25 41.64
CA ASP A 1034 22.24 -12.09 41.36
C ASP A 1034 23.28 -12.33 40.24
N ASP A 1035 23.80 -13.54 40.11
CA ASP A 1035 24.77 -13.88 39.06
C ASP A 1035 24.14 -13.86 37.67
N GLU A 1036 22.90 -14.33 37.54
CA GLU A 1036 22.10 -14.23 36.31
C GLU A 1036 21.75 -12.77 36.02
N ALA A 1037 21.38 -11.99 37.05
CA ALA A 1037 21.11 -10.55 36.93
C ALA A 1037 22.33 -9.78 36.39
N ARG A 1038 23.54 -10.05 36.93
CA ARG A 1038 24.79 -9.45 36.44
C ARG A 1038 25.13 -9.89 35.02
N ALA A 1039 24.84 -11.14 34.65
CA ALA A 1039 25.06 -11.63 33.29
C ALA A 1039 24.16 -10.93 32.27
N LEU A 1040 22.86 -10.78 32.59
CA LEU A 1040 21.90 -10.06 31.76
C LEU A 1040 22.27 -8.57 31.65
N LEU A 1041 22.62 -7.93 32.77
CA LEU A 1041 22.99 -6.51 32.79
C LEU A 1041 24.27 -6.23 31.99
N ARG A 1042 25.26 -7.14 31.99
CA ARG A 1042 26.45 -7.02 31.11
C ARG A 1042 26.09 -7.06 29.62
N ARG A 1043 25.14 -7.92 29.23
CA ARG A 1043 24.64 -7.95 27.84
C ARG A 1043 23.90 -6.66 27.49
N PHE A 1044 23.11 -6.14 28.42
CA PHE A 1044 22.39 -4.87 28.23
C PHE A 1044 23.38 -3.71 28.07
N ASP A 1045 24.41 -3.61 28.92
CA ASP A 1045 25.44 -2.58 28.83
C ASP A 1045 26.21 -2.64 27.50
N ALA A 1046 26.60 -3.85 27.06
CA ALA A 1046 27.25 -4.06 25.77
C ALA A 1046 26.35 -3.64 24.59
N PHE A 1047 25.05 -3.94 24.65
CA PHE A 1047 24.07 -3.48 23.65
C PHE A 1047 23.99 -1.95 23.60
N VAL A 1048 24.00 -1.26 24.75
CA VAL A 1048 23.96 0.20 24.79
C VAL A 1048 25.20 0.83 24.17
N ASP A 1049 26.38 0.24 24.37
CA ASP A 1049 27.62 0.69 23.73
C ASP A 1049 27.63 0.44 22.22
N GLU A 1050 27.10 -0.69 21.76
CA GLU A 1050 26.90 -0.97 20.34
C GLU A 1050 25.92 0.02 19.69
N LEU A 1051 24.79 0.28 20.36
CA LEU A 1051 23.80 1.26 19.90
C LEU A 1051 24.41 2.66 19.80
N ALA A 1052 25.24 3.06 20.78
CA ALA A 1052 25.93 4.35 20.79
C ALA A 1052 26.99 4.48 19.67
N ALA A 1053 27.63 3.37 19.28
CA ALA A 1053 28.61 3.36 18.20
C ALA A 1053 27.97 3.32 16.80
N THR A 1054 26.71 2.89 16.70
CA THR A 1054 25.99 2.71 15.43
C THR A 1054 25.34 4.03 15.00
N PRO A 1055 25.62 4.54 13.77
CA PRO A 1055 24.96 5.75 13.24
C PRO A 1055 23.45 5.58 13.08
N ALA A 1056 22.69 6.61 13.46
CA ALA A 1056 21.24 6.59 13.33
C ALA A 1056 20.79 6.74 11.89
N GLU A 1057 20.26 5.66 11.33
CA GLU A 1057 19.67 5.64 10.01
C GLU A 1057 18.26 5.09 10.08
N VAL A 1058 17.38 5.66 9.26
CA VAL A 1058 16.08 5.04 8.99
C VAL A 1058 16.35 3.79 8.18
N ASP A 1059 15.83 2.66 8.66
CA ASP A 1059 15.94 1.35 8.00
C ASP A 1059 15.51 1.46 6.53
N TYR A 1060 16.35 0.92 5.66
CA TYR A 1060 16.15 0.88 4.24
C TYR A 1060 14.94 0.01 3.87
N PHE A 1061 14.77 -1.12 4.57
CA PHE A 1061 13.70 -2.10 4.32
C PHE A 1061 12.50 -1.92 5.23
N ALA A 1062 12.36 -0.75 5.87
CA ALA A 1062 11.18 -0.44 6.67
C ALA A 1062 9.91 -0.61 5.83
N THR A 1063 8.96 -1.42 6.31
CA THR A 1063 7.65 -1.58 5.67
C THR A 1063 6.64 -0.56 6.19
N SER A 1064 6.83 -0.07 7.41
CA SER A 1064 6.08 0.98 8.09
C SER A 1064 6.98 1.66 9.11
N LEU A 1065 6.76 2.95 9.39
CA LEU A 1065 7.40 3.63 10.53
C LEU A 1065 6.33 4.03 11.54
N PRO A 1066 6.62 3.93 12.86
CA PRO A 1066 5.65 4.11 13.93
C PRO A 1066 5.21 5.58 14.15
N THR A 1067 5.41 6.49 13.19
CA THR A 1067 4.91 7.86 13.32
C THR A 1067 4.61 8.49 11.97
N MET A 1068 3.41 9.05 11.84
CA MET A 1068 3.09 10.04 10.81
C MET A 1068 3.83 11.35 11.14
N LEU A 1069 5.11 11.44 10.77
CA LEU A 1069 5.97 12.57 11.11
C LEU A 1069 5.64 13.81 10.28
N LEU A 1070 4.78 14.68 10.81
CA LEU A 1070 4.61 16.03 10.28
C LEU A 1070 5.88 16.88 10.52
N PHE A 1071 6.43 16.80 11.74
CA PHE A 1071 7.68 17.44 12.13
C PHE A 1071 8.79 16.40 12.13
N GLN A 1072 9.80 16.61 11.29
CA GLN A 1072 10.88 15.65 11.08
C GLN A 1072 12.03 15.93 12.04
N ASP A 1073 12.19 15.07 13.04
CA ASP A 1073 13.32 15.11 13.96
C ASP A 1073 14.57 14.49 13.30
N ASP A 1074 15.75 14.91 13.77
CA ASP A 1074 17.02 14.30 13.39
C ASP A 1074 17.14 12.90 14.02
N PRO A 1075 17.24 11.82 13.23
CA PRO A 1075 17.36 10.45 13.76
C PRO A 1075 18.52 10.29 14.74
N GLN A 1076 19.63 11.01 14.54
CA GLN A 1076 20.79 10.91 15.42
C GLN A 1076 20.52 11.52 16.78
N GLN A 1077 19.81 12.66 16.83
CA GLN A 1077 19.40 13.26 18.10
C GLN A 1077 18.46 12.34 18.89
N GLY A 1078 17.56 11.64 18.19
CA GLY A 1078 16.68 10.63 18.79
C GLY A 1078 17.47 9.49 19.43
N ARG A 1079 18.43 8.92 18.70
CA ARG A 1079 19.31 7.85 19.20
C ARG A 1079 20.18 8.30 20.36
N ASP A 1080 20.77 9.49 20.28
CA ASP A 1080 21.62 10.02 21.36
C ASP A 1080 20.82 10.19 22.67
N ALA A 1081 19.55 10.62 22.56
CA ALA A 1081 18.64 10.71 23.69
C ALA A 1081 18.27 9.33 24.26
N GLU A 1082 18.01 8.35 23.40
CA GLU A 1082 17.75 6.96 23.79
C GLU A 1082 18.94 6.32 24.52
N VAL A 1083 20.14 6.41 23.94
CA VAL A 1083 21.39 5.93 24.56
C VAL A 1083 21.58 6.57 25.93
N THR A 1084 21.32 7.88 26.05
CA THR A 1084 21.43 8.59 27.34
C THR A 1084 20.47 8.01 28.38
N ARG A 1085 19.21 7.72 28.01
CA ARG A 1085 18.23 7.08 28.91
C ARG A 1085 18.66 5.67 29.31
N LEU A 1086 19.05 4.83 28.33
CA LEU A 1086 19.47 3.45 28.61
C LEU A 1086 20.72 3.39 29.49
N ARG A 1087 21.70 4.27 29.27
CA ARG A 1087 22.88 4.38 30.16
C ARG A 1087 22.52 4.74 31.59
N HIS A 1088 21.54 5.63 31.77
CA HIS A 1088 21.05 5.98 33.10
C HIS A 1088 20.42 4.77 33.78
N VAL A 1089 19.54 4.04 33.09
CA VAL A 1089 18.91 2.81 33.58
C VAL A 1089 19.96 1.76 33.97
N VAL A 1090 20.93 1.49 33.09
CA VAL A 1090 22.01 0.52 33.36
C VAL A 1090 22.84 0.92 34.59
N ALA A 1091 23.17 2.21 34.75
CA ALA A 1091 23.91 2.72 35.90
C ALA A 1091 23.15 2.55 37.22
N GLU A 1092 21.83 2.77 37.21
CA GLU A 1092 20.98 2.54 38.38
C GLU A 1092 20.94 1.06 38.78
N LEU A 1093 20.80 0.15 37.80
CA LEU A 1093 20.80 -1.30 38.04
C LEU A 1093 22.14 -1.80 38.62
N TRP A 1094 23.28 -1.31 38.11
CA TRP A 1094 24.60 -1.62 38.66
C TRP A 1094 24.79 -1.12 40.09
N THR A 1095 24.19 0.03 40.41
CA THR A 1095 24.19 0.57 41.77
C THR A 1095 23.35 -0.32 42.70
N GLY A 1096 22.19 -0.80 42.23
CA GLY A 1096 21.31 -1.69 42.96
C GLY A 1096 21.92 -3.06 43.27
N LEU A 1097 22.72 -3.63 42.36
CA LEU A 1097 23.41 -4.92 42.53
C LEU A 1097 24.72 -4.81 43.34
N GLY A 1098 25.09 -3.60 43.79
CA GLY A 1098 26.28 -3.35 44.59
C GLY A 1098 27.58 -3.55 43.81
N HIS A 1099 27.80 -2.75 42.74
CA HIS A 1099 29.05 -2.52 41.99
C HIS A 1099 30.04 -3.70 41.89
N GLU A 1100 30.37 -4.15 40.66
CA GLU A 1100 31.62 -4.90 40.44
C GLU A 1100 32.71 -4.07 39.76
N PRO A 1101 34.00 -4.39 39.99
CA PRO A 1101 35.10 -3.43 39.92
C PRO A 1101 35.63 -3.20 38.50
N SER A 1102 35.97 -1.94 38.20
CA SER A 1102 36.96 -1.41 37.24
C SER A 1102 37.00 -1.98 35.80
N PRO A 1103 37.22 -1.13 34.78
CA PRO A 1103 37.17 -1.55 33.38
C PRO A 1103 38.26 -2.60 33.08
N VAL A 1104 37.86 -3.66 32.37
CA VAL A 1104 38.77 -4.68 31.83
C VAL A 1104 39.70 -4.02 30.80
N ASP A 1105 41.00 -4.23 31.00
CA ASP A 1105 42.10 -3.88 30.10
C ASP A 1105 41.88 -4.56 28.72
N PRO A 1106 41.91 -3.83 27.59
CA PRO A 1106 41.60 -4.34 26.25
C PRO A 1106 42.66 -5.31 25.67
N THR A 1107 43.37 -6.10 26.47
CA THR A 1107 44.54 -6.89 26.03
C THR A 1107 44.52 -8.39 26.35
N THR A 1108 43.35 -9.02 26.43
CA THR A 1108 43.26 -10.51 26.48
C THR A 1108 42.38 -11.06 25.35
N PRO A 1109 42.93 -11.87 24.42
CA PRO A 1109 42.16 -12.47 23.34
C PRO A 1109 41.35 -13.68 23.83
N ASP A 1110 40.13 -13.79 23.30
CA ASP A 1110 39.22 -14.94 23.47
C ASP A 1110 39.77 -16.19 22.74
N PRO A 1111 39.96 -17.34 23.41
CA PRO A 1111 40.42 -18.58 22.79
C PRO A 1111 39.33 -19.35 21.99
N THR A 1112 38.14 -18.76 21.76
CA THR A 1112 37.03 -19.44 21.05
C THR A 1112 36.54 -18.77 19.76
N ALA A 1113 37.23 -17.73 19.27
CA ALA A 1113 36.89 -17.12 17.98
C ALA A 1113 37.16 -18.06 16.78
N PRO A 1114 36.23 -18.20 15.80
CA PRO A 1114 36.51 -18.91 14.56
C PRO A 1114 37.58 -18.19 13.74
N ALA A 1115 38.46 -18.96 13.10
CA ALA A 1115 39.60 -18.45 12.36
C ALA A 1115 39.19 -17.56 11.18
N VAL A 1116 39.46 -16.25 11.31
CA VAL A 1116 39.51 -15.32 10.17
C VAL A 1116 40.89 -15.43 9.53
N THR A 1117 40.95 -15.90 8.30
CA THR A 1117 42.15 -15.89 7.47
C THR A 1117 42.49 -14.47 7.05
N SER A 1118 43.58 -13.93 7.60
CA SER A 1118 44.24 -12.71 7.11
C SER A 1118 45.07 -13.02 5.86
N GLY A 1119 44.81 -12.31 4.76
CA GLY A 1119 45.65 -12.26 3.57
C GLY A 1119 46.00 -10.81 3.25
N ASP A 1120 47.13 -10.38 3.82
CA ASP A 1120 48.05 -9.31 3.43
C ASP A 1120 47.55 -7.96 2.88
N ASP A 1121 47.72 -6.97 3.76
CA ASP A 1121 48.03 -5.58 3.47
C ASP A 1121 49.14 -5.40 2.41
N ALA A 1122 48.90 -4.47 1.47
CA ALA A 1122 49.97 -3.73 0.84
C ALA A 1122 49.52 -2.30 0.48
N GLY A 1123 49.65 -1.41 1.46
CA GLY A 1123 50.38 -0.17 1.23
C GLY A 1123 49.56 1.09 0.95
N ARG A 1124 49.29 1.81 2.06
CA ARG A 1124 48.83 3.21 2.19
C ARG A 1124 47.34 3.39 1.89
N PRO A 1125 46.58 3.97 2.83
CA PRO A 1125 46.68 5.40 3.21
C PRO A 1125 46.96 5.67 4.68
#